data_AF-A0A3B8QRU8-F1
#
_entry.id   AF-A0A3B8QRU8-F1
#
_cell.length_a   1.000
_cell.length_b   1.000
_cell.length_c   1.000
_cell.angle_alpha   90.00
_cell.angle_beta   90.00
_cell.angle_gamma   90.00
#
_symmetry.space_group_name_H-M   'P 1'
#
loop_
_entity.id
_entity.type
_entity.pdbx_description
1 polymer ?
#
loop_
_entity_poly.entity_id
_entity_poly.type
_entity_poly.pdbx_seq_one_letter_code
_entity_poly.pdbx_strand_id
1 'polypeptide(L)'
;MNRNSQESNSRRDSQRIAGLLNPHLLKKLDVDTALEENLVDPEQLIRAGRFDLFAKLPYAKLKRINADTDWGMRLYIEHMKVFNGLDEKDGSGKVGADTFIDSFNSVLNAVESSGLDASVSLVPIDQGNVVIDGSHRVAAALAWGSSVPTVSFDIEARSYDFAYFKRKGLGESWLDAMALELLSSKKNLFVALLFPAARGKREKAEALIRGCGEIYYNKEVTLNDHGAFNFIRQVYSCEPWVGDWRDGFKGGRKKAIRCFPSICPVQLYIFEADKLMDVRGLKKRVRDLYGVGNHSVHVTDTSQEAIDIGRLLLNENSVYFLNNARPQLMERFTPLLSQYKAWLYRESLNFEHFCIDGSAIMAAYGLRDARDLDFLHFGHEGIQTDIRGIDSHNDSLHHHMHSRDDILFNQENHFWYDGVKFASLNILREMKEVRGEEKDERDVGLINTITENSFVAPAVKRKHPCLGWYAKLKRRLKERRRRAKHGTPRIRKKIIGLVAGRNESARIAFCLQALSEYTDAIVYLDDCSEDDTVGVVQSIAESCCVERVICKSSWVRDEPGDRNKLLRAGRELGGTHFVVIDSDEAFTANCLDGNYLRRRILELKPGEQLALNWIQLWRSIYKYRDDDSVWSGRFKRCIFCDNGKAQYKSRFIHTSRVPKLKGRRYDLREGGVGLLHFQFVNWSNLKLKQRWYRYLELVREPSRPVEEINQKYAASVDESDIRLSDVPAEWLSGYPYFDESICDAPDLWRKNQIEEWEKKHGVSFFEGLD
;
A
#
# COMPACT_ATOMS: atom_id res chain seq x y z
N MET A 1 61.97 11.12 -17.15
CA MET A 1 61.11 11.99 -16.33
C MET A 1 59.62 11.96 -16.72
N ASN A 2 59.22 11.58 -17.95
CA ASN A 2 57.79 11.54 -18.34
C ASN A 2 56.96 10.32 -17.89
N ARG A 3 57.57 9.18 -17.52
CA ARG A 3 56.80 8.01 -17.02
C ARG A 3 56.29 8.20 -15.58
N ASN A 4 57.10 8.79 -14.71
CA ASN A 4 56.72 9.02 -13.31
C ASN A 4 55.61 10.08 -13.17
N SER A 5 55.51 11.05 -14.09
CA SER A 5 54.42 12.03 -14.08
C SER A 5 53.09 11.43 -14.56
N GLN A 6 53.11 10.59 -15.59
CA GLN A 6 51.92 9.87 -16.08
C GLN A 6 51.37 8.87 -15.07
N GLU A 7 52.21 8.06 -14.41
CA GLU A 7 51.77 7.16 -13.34
C GLU A 7 51.22 7.92 -12.12
N SER A 8 51.79 9.09 -11.81
CA SER A 8 51.31 9.91 -10.68
C SER A 8 49.96 10.58 -10.96
N ASN A 9 49.68 10.94 -12.21
CA ASN A 9 48.39 11.50 -12.62
C ASN A 9 47.32 10.41 -12.71
N SER A 10 47.63 9.27 -13.34
CA SER A 10 46.72 8.11 -13.40
C SER A 10 46.28 7.64 -12.00
N ARG A 11 47.21 7.52 -11.04
CA ARG A 11 46.85 7.15 -9.66
C ARG A 11 46.00 8.19 -8.94
N ARG A 12 46.17 9.49 -9.24
CA ARG A 12 45.33 10.56 -8.66
C ARG A 12 43.92 10.52 -9.25
N ASP A 13 43.78 10.22 -10.53
CA ASP A 13 42.49 10.09 -11.20
C ASP A 13 41.72 8.87 -10.71
N SER A 14 42.37 7.70 -10.56
CA SER A 14 41.76 6.50 -9.96
C SER A 14 41.27 6.74 -8.54
N GLN A 15 42.06 7.45 -7.71
CA GLN A 15 41.65 7.81 -6.34
C GLN A 15 40.46 8.78 -6.32
N ARG A 16 40.40 9.75 -7.26
CA ARG A 16 39.25 10.64 -7.41
C ARG A 16 37.99 9.84 -7.79
N ILE A 17 38.07 9.01 -8.83
CA ILE A 17 36.95 8.19 -9.30
C ILE A 17 36.45 7.27 -8.18
N ALA A 18 37.36 6.63 -7.44
CA ALA A 18 36.99 5.79 -6.29
C ALA A 18 36.19 6.56 -5.22
N GLY A 19 36.49 7.85 -5.01
CA GLY A 19 35.76 8.72 -4.10
C GLY A 19 34.37 9.14 -4.59
N LEU A 20 34.08 9.02 -5.90
CA LEU A 20 32.81 9.40 -6.53
C LEU A 20 31.87 8.21 -6.74
N LEU A 21 32.34 7.00 -6.44
CA LEU A 21 31.59 5.75 -6.54
C LEU A 21 31.16 5.24 -5.16
N ASN A 22 30.15 4.39 -5.13
CA ASN A 22 29.72 3.77 -3.89
C ASN A 22 30.83 2.82 -3.36
N PRO A 23 31.29 2.96 -2.11
CA PRO A 23 32.42 2.18 -1.58
C PRO A 23 32.28 0.66 -1.70
N HIS A 24 31.06 0.13 -1.69
CA HIS A 24 30.85 -1.32 -1.84
C HIS A 24 31.23 -1.84 -3.24
N LEU A 25 31.23 -0.97 -4.26
CA LEU A 25 31.59 -1.31 -5.64
C LEU A 25 33.10 -1.41 -5.81
N LEU A 26 33.90 -0.77 -4.96
CA LEU A 26 35.37 -0.82 -5.03
C LEU A 26 35.93 -2.22 -4.75
N LYS A 27 35.10 -3.15 -4.24
CA LYS A 27 35.44 -4.58 -4.12
C LYS A 27 35.26 -5.36 -5.42
N LYS A 28 34.59 -4.77 -6.42
CA LYS A 28 34.15 -5.42 -7.66
C LYS A 28 34.63 -4.70 -8.92
N LEU A 29 34.83 -3.39 -8.83
CA LEU A 29 35.30 -2.53 -9.90
C LEU A 29 36.76 -2.20 -9.65
N ASP A 30 37.60 -2.50 -10.63
CA ASP A 30 38.96 -1.99 -10.67
C ASP A 30 38.93 -0.57 -11.25
N VAL A 31 39.08 0.43 -10.38
CA VAL A 31 39.05 1.85 -10.79
C VAL A 31 40.22 2.23 -11.70
N ASP A 32 41.31 1.46 -11.70
CA ASP A 32 42.43 1.66 -12.62
C ASP A 32 42.06 1.26 -14.06
N THR A 33 40.96 0.51 -14.24
CA THR A 33 40.39 0.14 -15.55
C THR A 33 39.25 1.04 -16.01
N ALA A 34 38.98 2.15 -15.30
CA ALA A 34 37.99 3.12 -15.75
C ALA A 34 38.38 3.68 -17.13
N LEU A 35 37.46 3.60 -18.09
CA LEU A 35 37.77 3.90 -19.49
C LEU A 35 37.49 5.36 -19.84
N GLU A 36 36.27 5.84 -19.55
CA GLU A 36 35.86 7.19 -19.92
C GLU A 36 34.77 7.74 -19.00
N GLU A 37 34.89 9.02 -18.62
CA GLU A 37 33.85 9.80 -17.95
C GLU A 37 33.06 10.59 -18.99
N ASN A 38 31.74 10.41 -19.01
CA ASN A 38 30.85 11.03 -19.99
C ASN A 38 29.62 11.63 -19.34
N LEU A 39 29.09 12.69 -19.94
CA LEU A 39 27.77 13.22 -19.60
C LEU A 39 26.76 12.66 -20.61
N VAL A 40 25.94 11.70 -20.15
CA VAL A 40 25.08 10.88 -21.01
C VAL A 40 23.61 11.30 -20.87
N ASP A 41 22.88 11.32 -21.98
CA ASP A 41 21.42 11.48 -21.95
C ASP A 41 20.79 10.29 -21.22
N PRO A 42 19.95 10.50 -20.20
CA PRO A 42 19.37 9.40 -19.43
C PRO A 42 18.55 8.40 -20.28
N GLU A 43 18.00 8.79 -21.44
CA GLU A 43 17.32 7.86 -22.35
C GLU A 43 18.28 6.80 -22.93
N GLN A 44 19.56 7.11 -23.09
CA GLN A 44 20.58 6.17 -23.57
C GLN A 44 20.93 5.10 -22.53
N LEU A 45 20.63 5.35 -21.25
CA LEU A 45 20.83 4.41 -20.15
C LEU A 45 19.62 3.48 -19.95
N ILE A 46 18.55 3.66 -20.72
CA ILE A 46 17.42 2.73 -20.75
C ILE A 46 17.83 1.49 -21.56
N ARG A 47 18.11 0.41 -20.82
CA ARG A 47 18.47 -0.93 -21.34
C ARG A 47 17.54 -1.99 -20.77
N ALA A 48 17.32 -3.10 -21.50
CA ALA A 48 16.42 -4.17 -21.05
C ALA A 48 16.87 -4.80 -19.72
N GLY A 49 18.18 -4.84 -19.48
CA GLY A 49 18.78 -5.30 -18.23
C GLY A 49 18.55 -4.39 -17.02
N ARG A 50 17.89 -3.23 -17.16
CA ARG A 50 17.60 -2.29 -16.06
C ARG A 50 16.11 -1.94 -15.99
N PHE A 51 15.26 -2.97 -16.05
CA PHE A 51 13.81 -2.81 -15.93
C PHE A 51 13.39 -2.15 -14.60
N ASP A 52 14.23 -2.29 -13.56
CA ASP A 52 14.07 -1.67 -12.24
C ASP A 52 14.02 -0.13 -12.24
N LEU A 53 14.47 0.54 -13.30
CA LEU A 53 14.32 1.99 -13.47
C LEU A 53 12.85 2.39 -13.48
N PHE A 54 12.00 1.59 -14.11
CA PHE A 54 10.58 1.87 -14.30
C PHE A 54 9.72 1.58 -13.06
N ALA A 55 10.30 0.96 -12.02
CA ALA A 55 9.68 0.93 -10.70
C ALA A 55 9.91 2.23 -9.91
N LYS A 56 10.94 3.00 -10.27
CA LYS A 56 11.36 4.22 -9.57
C LYS A 56 10.84 5.47 -10.27
N LEU A 57 10.77 5.44 -11.60
CA LEU A 57 10.38 6.58 -12.43
C LEU A 57 8.96 7.10 -12.15
N PRO A 58 7.92 6.26 -11.96
CA PRO A 58 6.59 6.77 -11.63
C PRO A 58 6.56 7.53 -10.31
N TYR A 59 7.29 7.07 -9.29
CA TYR A 59 7.42 7.81 -8.04
C TYR A 59 8.10 9.17 -8.24
N ALA A 60 9.20 9.20 -9.00
CA ALA A 60 9.93 10.43 -9.30
C ALA A 60 9.07 11.45 -10.07
N LYS A 61 8.36 11.02 -11.11
CA LYS A 61 7.46 11.89 -11.91
C LYS A 61 6.31 12.46 -11.07
N LEU A 62 5.65 11.63 -10.25
CA LEU A 62 4.55 12.07 -9.38
C LEU A 62 5.02 12.98 -8.26
N LYS A 63 6.24 12.77 -7.75
CA LYS A 63 6.88 13.65 -6.79
C LYS A 63 7.16 15.03 -7.39
N ARG A 64 7.72 15.08 -8.61
CA ARG A 64 8.04 16.32 -9.34
C ARG A 64 6.82 17.23 -9.51
N ILE A 65 5.68 16.65 -9.88
CA ILE A 65 4.43 17.43 -10.03
C ILE A 65 3.66 17.59 -8.72
N ASN A 66 4.17 17.05 -7.61
CA ASN A 66 3.54 17.12 -6.30
C ASN A 66 2.10 16.60 -6.30
N ALA A 67 1.85 15.49 -7.00
CA ALA A 67 0.52 14.85 -7.08
C ALA A 67 0.04 14.38 -5.70
N ASP A 68 -1.26 14.45 -5.41
CA ASP A 68 -1.94 13.86 -4.23
C ASP A 68 -2.32 12.40 -4.49
N THR A 69 -1.33 11.61 -4.87
CA THR A 69 -1.40 10.14 -4.93
C THR A 69 -0.07 9.58 -4.47
N ASP A 70 -0.13 8.36 -3.97
CA ASP A 70 0.97 7.62 -3.42
C ASP A 70 1.36 6.44 -4.34
N TRP A 71 0.72 6.31 -5.53
CA TRP A 71 0.71 5.06 -6.30
C TRP A 71 2.10 4.69 -6.81
N GLY A 72 2.81 5.65 -7.39
CA GLY A 72 4.19 5.44 -7.84
C GLY A 72 5.12 5.03 -6.70
N MET A 73 4.84 5.48 -5.48
CA MET A 73 5.61 5.09 -4.31
C MET A 73 5.28 3.67 -3.82
N ARG A 74 4.03 3.15 -3.97
CA ARG A 74 3.77 1.71 -3.73
C ARG A 74 4.58 0.86 -4.69
N LEU A 75 4.54 1.20 -5.97
CA LEU A 75 5.31 0.49 -6.99
C LEU A 75 6.79 0.46 -6.61
N TYR A 76 7.35 1.60 -6.22
CA TYR A 76 8.73 1.68 -5.74
C TYR A 76 9.00 0.75 -4.55
N ILE A 77 8.15 0.75 -3.52
CA ILE A 77 8.35 -0.07 -2.32
C ILE A 77 8.15 -1.56 -2.58
N GLU A 78 7.13 -1.96 -3.33
CA GLU A 78 6.91 -3.36 -3.70
C GLU A 78 8.08 -3.91 -4.53
N HIS A 79 8.61 -3.10 -5.44
CA HIS A 79 9.86 -3.40 -6.13
C HIS A 79 11.03 -3.56 -5.15
N MET A 80 11.24 -2.63 -4.22
CA MET A 80 12.39 -2.72 -3.28
C MET A 80 12.26 -3.94 -2.35
N LYS A 81 11.05 -4.30 -1.92
CA LYS A 81 10.78 -5.52 -1.13
C LYS A 81 11.27 -6.77 -1.84
N VAL A 82 10.92 -6.97 -3.11
CA VAL A 82 11.35 -8.17 -3.86
C VAL A 82 12.81 -8.09 -4.30
N PHE A 83 13.36 -6.88 -4.46
CA PHE A 83 14.73 -6.66 -4.89
C PHE A 83 15.75 -7.01 -3.81
N ASN A 84 15.60 -6.42 -2.62
CA ASN A 84 16.57 -6.56 -1.52
C ASN A 84 15.92 -6.82 -0.14
N GLY A 85 14.60 -7.02 -0.06
CA GLY A 85 13.93 -7.25 1.23
C GLY A 85 13.75 -5.99 2.07
N LEU A 86 13.89 -4.79 1.48
CA LEU A 86 14.01 -3.52 2.20
C LEU A 86 15.19 -3.51 3.19
N ASP A 87 16.29 -4.16 2.81
CA ASP A 87 17.53 -4.20 3.58
C ASP A 87 18.73 -4.12 2.62
N GLU A 88 19.44 -2.99 2.64
CA GLU A 88 20.74 -2.88 1.95
C GLU A 88 21.81 -3.60 2.77
N LYS A 89 22.06 -4.87 2.43
CA LYS A 89 23.11 -5.72 3.01
C LYS A 89 24.54 -5.30 2.63
N ASP A 90 24.76 -4.05 2.27
CA ASP A 90 26.07 -3.47 1.92
C ASP A 90 26.74 -2.78 3.11
N GLY A 91 26.09 -2.75 4.29
CA GLY A 91 26.57 -2.09 5.50
C GLY A 91 26.12 -0.64 5.63
N SER A 92 25.31 -0.11 4.71
CA SER A 92 24.74 1.25 4.78
C SER A 92 23.73 1.43 5.93
N GLY A 93 23.21 0.32 6.49
CA GLY A 93 22.22 0.34 7.56
C GLY A 93 20.82 0.75 7.10
N LYS A 94 20.56 0.85 5.79
CA LYS A 94 19.22 1.17 5.27
C LYS A 94 18.31 -0.05 5.39
N VAL A 95 17.49 -0.05 6.44
CA VAL A 95 16.51 -1.10 6.73
C VAL A 95 15.11 -0.48 6.85
N GLY A 96 14.15 -1.03 6.10
CA GLY A 96 12.75 -0.63 6.13
C GLY A 96 12.38 0.42 5.08
N ALA A 97 11.09 0.44 4.71
CA ALA A 97 10.54 1.25 3.62
C ALA A 97 10.83 2.76 3.78
N ASP A 98 10.70 3.28 5.01
CA ASP A 98 10.88 4.72 5.28
C ASP A 98 12.30 5.18 4.91
N THR A 99 13.34 4.40 5.22
CA THR A 99 14.72 4.75 4.88
C THR A 99 14.99 4.73 3.38
N PHE A 100 14.41 3.77 2.64
CA PHE A 100 14.49 3.76 1.18
C PHE A 100 13.76 4.92 0.53
N ILE A 101 12.63 5.36 1.11
CA ILE A 101 11.87 6.52 0.66
C ILE A 101 12.67 7.79 0.93
N ASP A 102 13.18 7.98 2.14
CA ASP A 102 13.95 9.17 2.50
C ASP A 102 15.23 9.28 1.66
N SER A 103 15.95 8.17 1.48
CA SER A 103 17.14 8.12 0.62
C SER A 103 16.82 8.49 -0.83
N PHE A 104 15.71 8.00 -1.38
CA PHE A 104 15.35 8.36 -2.76
C PHE A 104 14.89 9.82 -2.85
N ASN A 105 14.10 10.31 -1.90
CA ASN A 105 13.72 11.74 -1.86
C ASN A 105 14.95 12.66 -1.80
N SER A 106 16.00 12.30 -1.05
CA SER A 106 17.25 13.07 -1.05
C SER A 106 17.88 13.17 -2.44
N VAL A 107 17.87 12.08 -3.22
CA VAL A 107 18.35 12.09 -4.62
C VAL A 107 17.46 12.96 -5.49
N LEU A 108 16.13 12.82 -5.38
CA LEU A 108 15.17 13.62 -6.15
C LEU A 108 15.35 15.12 -5.89
N ASN A 109 15.46 15.51 -4.62
CA ASN A 109 15.66 16.91 -4.23
C ASN A 109 17.00 17.46 -4.74
N ALA A 110 18.07 16.65 -4.73
CA ALA A 110 19.38 17.07 -5.24
C ALA A 110 19.36 17.28 -6.76
N VAL A 111 18.73 16.36 -7.51
CA VAL A 111 18.56 16.49 -8.96
C VAL A 111 17.66 17.68 -9.30
N GLU A 112 16.62 17.94 -8.52
CA GLU A 112 15.76 19.12 -8.69
C GLU A 112 16.53 20.43 -8.49
N SER A 113 17.41 20.51 -7.49
CA SER A 113 18.13 21.75 -7.18
C SER A 113 19.26 22.08 -8.14
N SER A 114 20.00 21.07 -8.61
CA SER A 114 21.27 21.28 -9.31
C SER A 114 21.58 20.28 -10.41
N GLY A 115 20.67 19.34 -10.72
CA GLY A 115 20.98 18.18 -11.54
C GLY A 115 21.95 17.21 -10.83
N LEU A 116 22.47 16.24 -11.58
CA LEU A 116 23.52 15.34 -11.08
C LEU A 116 24.90 15.97 -11.25
N ASP A 117 25.58 16.25 -10.13
CA ASP A 117 26.91 16.85 -10.11
C ASP A 117 28.02 15.79 -10.23
N ALA A 118 28.78 15.86 -11.32
CA ALA A 118 29.91 14.96 -11.61
C ALA A 118 31.04 15.05 -10.56
N SER A 119 31.16 16.17 -9.86
CA SER A 119 32.15 16.36 -8.79
C SER A 119 31.74 15.71 -7.46
N VAL A 120 30.46 15.33 -7.33
CA VAL A 120 29.90 14.70 -6.13
C VAL A 120 29.74 13.20 -6.33
N SER A 121 29.33 12.77 -7.53
CA SER A 121 28.94 11.37 -7.74
C SER A 121 28.92 11.01 -9.23
N LEU A 122 29.47 9.84 -9.56
CA LEU A 122 29.40 9.24 -10.90
C LEU A 122 28.49 8.00 -10.90
N VAL A 123 27.81 7.76 -12.04
CA VAL A 123 27.04 6.53 -12.30
C VAL A 123 27.91 5.55 -13.08
N PRO A 124 28.31 4.40 -12.49
CA PRO A 124 29.10 3.40 -13.21
C PRO A 124 28.23 2.65 -14.22
N ILE A 125 28.73 2.50 -15.44
CA ILE A 125 28.08 1.79 -16.55
C ILE A 125 29.05 0.80 -17.20
N ASP A 126 28.53 -0.23 -17.87
CA ASP A 126 29.34 -1.06 -18.76
C ASP A 126 29.50 -0.43 -20.16
N GLN A 127 30.24 -1.12 -21.04
CA GLN A 127 30.43 -0.71 -22.44
C GLN A 127 29.13 -0.68 -23.26
N GLY A 128 28.06 -1.33 -22.80
CA GLY A 128 26.73 -1.33 -23.42
C GLY A 128 25.78 -0.29 -22.83
N ASN A 129 26.28 0.65 -22.02
CA ASN A 129 25.49 1.63 -21.26
C ASN A 129 24.51 1.00 -20.26
N VAL A 130 24.70 -0.27 -19.88
CA VAL A 130 23.91 -0.88 -18.81
C VAL A 130 24.46 -0.38 -17.48
N VAL A 131 23.58 0.22 -16.69
CA VAL A 131 23.93 0.79 -15.39
C VAL A 131 24.38 -0.34 -14.44
N ILE A 132 25.56 -0.21 -13.84
CA ILE A 132 26.08 -1.14 -12.84
C ILE A 132 25.46 -0.83 -11.47
N ASP A 133 25.46 0.45 -11.08
CA ASP A 133 24.87 0.96 -9.84
C ASP A 133 24.31 2.39 -10.03
N GLY A 134 23.36 2.78 -9.18
CA GLY A 134 22.80 4.13 -9.21
C GLY A 134 21.50 4.29 -10.00
N SER A 135 20.65 3.26 -10.07
CA SER A 135 19.32 3.35 -10.70
C SER A 135 18.47 4.51 -10.20
N HIS A 136 18.56 4.84 -8.90
CA HIS A 136 17.80 5.96 -8.34
C HIS A 136 18.24 7.29 -8.94
N ARG A 137 19.54 7.47 -9.19
CA ARG A 137 20.10 8.66 -9.85
C ARG A 137 19.63 8.73 -11.31
N VAL A 138 19.67 7.62 -12.03
CA VAL A 138 19.21 7.55 -13.43
C VAL A 138 17.69 7.79 -13.53
N ALA A 139 16.88 7.18 -12.66
CA ALA A 139 15.43 7.42 -12.62
C ALA A 139 15.08 8.87 -12.25
N ALA A 140 15.86 9.50 -11.35
CA ALA A 140 15.71 10.91 -11.03
C ALA A 140 16.07 11.80 -12.24
N ALA A 141 17.18 11.51 -12.91
CA ALA A 141 17.60 12.19 -14.13
C ALA A 141 16.55 12.10 -15.25
N LEU A 142 15.98 10.91 -15.49
CA LEU A 142 14.86 10.68 -16.41
C LEU A 142 13.65 11.56 -16.05
N ALA A 143 13.31 11.67 -14.76
CA ALA A 143 12.18 12.47 -14.32
C ALA A 143 12.39 13.98 -14.48
N TRP A 144 13.63 14.50 -14.44
CA TRP A 144 13.93 15.93 -14.59
C TRP A 144 14.50 16.31 -15.96
N GLY A 145 14.76 15.34 -16.85
CA GLY A 145 15.45 15.59 -18.11
C GLY A 145 16.89 16.08 -17.91
N SER A 146 17.53 15.65 -16.82
CA SER A 146 18.91 16.02 -16.47
C SER A 146 19.87 14.99 -17.06
N SER A 147 21.02 15.43 -17.59
CA SER A 147 22.06 14.51 -18.03
C SER A 147 22.69 13.75 -16.87
N VAL A 148 23.20 12.56 -17.13
CA VAL A 148 23.80 11.67 -16.13
C VAL A 148 25.32 11.68 -16.29
N PRO A 149 26.08 12.13 -15.27
CA PRO A 149 27.52 11.95 -15.28
C PRO A 149 27.84 10.48 -14.99
N THR A 150 28.56 9.86 -15.93
CA THR A 150 28.84 8.43 -15.95
C THR A 150 30.33 8.17 -16.00
N VAL A 151 30.72 6.94 -15.61
CA VAL A 151 32.05 6.39 -15.86
C VAL A 151 31.89 4.97 -16.37
N SER A 152 32.57 4.65 -17.47
CA SER A 152 32.47 3.34 -18.13
C SER A 152 33.55 2.37 -17.65
N PHE A 153 33.17 1.09 -17.55
CA PHE A 153 34.05 -0.02 -17.18
C PHE A 153 33.97 -1.13 -18.22
N ASP A 154 35.07 -1.88 -18.39
CA ASP A 154 35.10 -3.11 -19.20
C ASP A 154 34.67 -4.32 -18.36
N ILE A 155 33.44 -4.27 -17.86
CA ILE A 155 32.80 -5.38 -17.14
C ILE A 155 31.36 -5.55 -17.63
N GLU A 156 30.82 -6.77 -17.59
CA GLU A 156 29.41 -6.98 -17.89
C GLU A 156 28.54 -6.61 -16.67
N ALA A 157 27.62 -5.65 -16.84
CA ALA A 157 26.72 -5.28 -15.77
C ALA A 157 25.71 -6.39 -15.46
N ARG A 158 25.31 -6.52 -14.20
CA ARG A 158 24.29 -7.50 -13.81
C ARG A 158 22.92 -7.10 -14.37
N SER A 159 22.26 -8.06 -15.04
CA SER A 159 20.90 -7.88 -15.53
C SER A 159 19.84 -7.98 -14.42
N TYR A 160 19.03 -6.93 -14.31
CA TYR A 160 17.80 -6.80 -13.53
C TYR A 160 16.61 -6.54 -14.49
N ASP A 161 16.41 -7.48 -15.41
CA ASP A 161 15.31 -7.46 -16.38
C ASP A 161 13.94 -7.80 -15.77
N PHE A 162 12.88 -7.72 -16.58
CA PHE A 162 11.53 -8.06 -16.12
C PHE A 162 11.41 -9.51 -15.62
N ALA A 163 12.15 -10.44 -16.22
CA ALA A 163 12.12 -11.85 -15.88
C ALA A 163 12.74 -12.08 -14.49
N TYR A 164 13.78 -11.32 -14.12
CA TYR A 164 14.35 -11.28 -12.78
C TYR A 164 13.28 -10.90 -11.74
N PHE A 165 12.55 -9.81 -11.97
CA PHE A 165 11.52 -9.35 -11.02
C PHE A 165 10.32 -10.28 -10.95
N LYS A 166 9.89 -10.85 -12.09
CA LYS A 166 8.85 -11.88 -12.12
C LYS A 166 9.23 -13.10 -11.28
N ARG A 167 10.47 -13.61 -11.42
CA ARG A 167 10.99 -14.73 -10.59
C ARG A 167 11.13 -14.38 -9.12
N LYS A 168 11.38 -13.11 -8.79
CA LYS A 168 11.44 -12.60 -7.41
C LYS A 168 10.06 -12.38 -6.78
N GLY A 169 8.97 -12.55 -7.54
CA GLY A 169 7.60 -12.45 -7.05
C GLY A 169 7.01 -11.05 -7.08
N LEU A 170 7.54 -10.13 -7.92
CA LEU A 170 6.86 -8.86 -8.17
C LEU A 170 5.52 -9.14 -8.87
N GLY A 171 4.44 -8.55 -8.34
CA GLY A 171 3.10 -8.71 -8.91
C GLY A 171 3.02 -8.29 -10.38
N GLU A 172 2.22 -9.01 -11.17
CA GLU A 172 2.11 -8.77 -12.61
C GLU A 172 1.58 -7.36 -12.93
N SER A 173 0.63 -6.85 -12.14
CA SER A 173 0.13 -5.48 -12.27
C SER A 173 1.24 -4.42 -12.11
N TRP A 174 2.24 -4.68 -11.26
CA TRP A 174 3.39 -3.80 -11.12
C TRP A 174 4.35 -3.91 -12.30
N LEU A 175 4.59 -5.12 -12.81
CA LEU A 175 5.39 -5.32 -14.03
C LEU A 175 4.74 -4.64 -15.24
N ASP A 176 3.42 -4.70 -15.35
CA ASP A 176 2.66 -4.02 -16.39
C ASP A 176 2.76 -2.50 -16.30
N ALA A 177 2.61 -1.95 -15.09
CA ALA A 177 2.79 -0.53 -14.83
C ALA A 177 4.21 -0.05 -15.22
N MET A 178 5.23 -0.84 -14.89
CA MET A 178 6.62 -0.58 -15.29
C MET A 178 6.80 -0.64 -16.82
N ALA A 179 6.17 -1.60 -17.48
CA ALA A 179 6.22 -1.75 -18.94
C ALA A 179 5.52 -0.59 -19.66
N LEU A 180 4.40 -0.09 -19.13
CA LEU A 180 3.72 1.12 -19.63
C LEU A 180 4.57 2.38 -19.46
N GLU A 181 5.21 2.53 -18.30
CA GLU A 181 6.12 3.64 -18.03
C GLU A 181 7.33 3.61 -18.98
N LEU A 182 7.86 2.42 -19.27
CA LEU A 182 8.92 2.19 -20.25
C LEU A 182 8.51 2.66 -21.65
N LEU A 183 7.35 2.22 -22.16
CA LEU A 183 6.85 2.62 -23.48
C LEU A 183 6.72 4.14 -23.61
N SER A 184 6.34 4.80 -22.51
CA SER A 184 6.18 6.25 -22.46
C SER A 184 7.51 7.01 -22.34
N SER A 185 8.61 6.32 -22.01
CA SER A 185 9.92 6.94 -21.70
C SER A 185 10.99 6.67 -22.75
N LYS A 186 10.73 5.83 -23.76
CA LYS A 186 11.68 5.50 -24.82
C LYS A 186 10.96 5.31 -26.16
N LYS A 187 11.38 6.08 -27.17
CA LYS A 187 10.63 6.22 -28.44
C LYS A 187 10.88 5.12 -29.46
N ASN A 188 11.99 4.41 -29.40
CA ASN A 188 12.36 3.34 -30.36
C ASN A 188 11.89 1.94 -29.90
N LEU A 189 10.80 1.89 -29.12
CA LEU A 189 10.16 0.65 -28.68
C LEU A 189 8.93 0.34 -29.53
N PHE A 190 8.77 -0.94 -29.83
CA PHE A 190 7.66 -1.47 -30.62
C PHE A 190 6.95 -2.58 -29.84
N VAL A 191 5.66 -2.75 -30.10
CA VAL A 191 4.86 -3.83 -29.52
C VAL A 191 4.54 -4.85 -30.61
N ALA A 192 4.95 -6.10 -30.41
CA ALA A 192 4.51 -7.23 -31.23
C ALA A 192 3.43 -8.04 -30.48
N LEU A 193 2.30 -8.23 -31.16
CA LEU A 193 1.18 -9.05 -30.72
C LEU A 193 1.16 -10.34 -31.53
N LEU A 194 1.42 -11.49 -30.90
CA LEU A 194 1.12 -12.79 -31.51
C LEU A 194 -0.32 -13.17 -31.15
N PHE A 195 -1.19 -13.20 -32.16
CA PHE A 195 -2.59 -13.53 -31.97
C PHE A 195 -2.79 -15.03 -31.72
N PRO A 196 -3.90 -15.44 -31.07
CA PRO A 196 -4.21 -16.86 -30.82
C PRO A 196 -4.25 -17.77 -32.05
N ALA A 197 -4.42 -17.23 -33.26
CA ALA A 197 -4.29 -17.96 -34.51
C ALA A 197 -2.87 -18.46 -34.79
N ALA A 198 -1.84 -17.83 -34.21
CA ALA A 198 -0.43 -18.17 -34.34
C ALA A 198 -0.02 -19.30 -33.37
N ARG A 199 -0.45 -20.54 -33.63
CA ARG A 199 -0.24 -21.67 -32.72
C ARG A 199 1.06 -22.44 -32.95
N GLY A 200 1.63 -22.97 -31.86
CA GLY A 200 2.63 -24.05 -31.88
C GLY A 200 4.05 -23.70 -32.35
N LYS A 201 4.38 -22.42 -32.55
CA LYS A 201 5.72 -21.97 -32.97
C LYS A 201 6.21 -20.74 -32.19
N ARG A 202 5.78 -20.60 -30.95
CA ARG A 202 6.03 -19.41 -30.11
C ARG A 202 7.51 -19.14 -29.91
N GLU A 203 8.28 -20.15 -29.56
CA GLU A 203 9.72 -20.04 -29.26
C GLU A 203 10.48 -19.57 -30.50
N LYS A 204 10.07 -20.04 -31.69
CA LYS A 204 10.64 -19.60 -32.97
C LYS A 204 10.27 -18.15 -33.28
N ALA A 205 9.03 -17.74 -32.99
CA ALA A 205 8.60 -16.36 -33.17
C ALA A 205 9.33 -15.42 -32.20
N GLU A 206 9.49 -15.80 -30.94
CA GLU A 206 10.26 -15.05 -29.96
C GLU A 206 11.74 -14.94 -30.37
N ALA A 207 12.34 -16.01 -30.88
CA ALA A 207 13.71 -15.96 -31.42
C ALA A 207 13.84 -14.96 -32.60
N LEU A 208 12.83 -14.88 -33.48
CA LEU A 208 12.81 -13.87 -34.54
C LEU A 208 12.73 -12.45 -33.98
N ILE A 209 11.93 -12.23 -32.93
CA ILE A 209 11.81 -10.93 -32.26
C ILE A 209 13.15 -10.56 -31.59
N ARG A 210 13.78 -11.48 -30.86
CA ARG A 210 15.12 -11.28 -30.26
C ARG A 210 16.19 -11.01 -31.30
N GLY A 211 16.09 -11.63 -32.47
CA GLY A 211 16.97 -11.36 -33.61
C GLY A 211 16.73 -10.01 -34.28
N CYS A 212 15.66 -9.29 -33.93
CA CYS A 212 15.41 -7.91 -34.35
C CYS A 212 15.93 -6.89 -33.33
N GLY A 213 15.87 -7.21 -32.04
CA GLY A 213 16.41 -6.38 -30.97
C GLY A 213 16.05 -6.90 -29.58
N GLU A 214 16.49 -6.17 -28.56
CA GLU A 214 16.29 -6.56 -27.15
C GLU A 214 14.81 -6.56 -26.78
N ILE A 215 14.37 -7.62 -26.11
CA ILE A 215 13.01 -7.72 -25.54
C ILE A 215 13.05 -7.16 -24.12
N TYR A 216 12.24 -6.12 -23.88
CA TYR A 216 12.14 -5.46 -22.58
C TYR A 216 11.04 -6.06 -21.70
N TYR A 217 9.97 -6.58 -22.30
CA TYR A 217 8.84 -7.15 -21.57
C TYR A 217 8.05 -8.13 -22.43
N ASN A 218 7.45 -9.15 -21.81
CA ASN A 218 6.42 -9.95 -22.45
C ASN A 218 5.30 -10.35 -21.47
N LYS A 219 4.09 -10.52 -22.02
CA LYS A 219 2.90 -10.90 -21.25
C LYS A 219 1.91 -11.69 -22.11
N GLU A 220 1.15 -12.56 -21.46
CA GLU A 220 -0.02 -13.21 -22.01
C GLU A 220 -1.30 -12.51 -21.52
N VAL A 221 -2.22 -12.18 -22.42
CA VAL A 221 -3.51 -11.56 -22.05
C VAL A 221 -4.66 -12.37 -22.61
N THR A 222 -5.55 -12.82 -21.72
CA THR A 222 -6.75 -13.56 -22.13
C THR A 222 -7.90 -12.60 -22.41
N LEU A 223 -8.45 -12.69 -23.62
CA LEU A 223 -9.64 -11.96 -24.02
C LEU A 223 -10.75 -12.97 -24.38
N ASN A 224 -11.98 -12.71 -23.92
CA ASN A 224 -13.15 -13.43 -24.39
C ASN A 224 -13.56 -12.93 -25.80
N ASP A 225 -14.60 -13.51 -26.39
CA ASP A 225 -15.03 -13.14 -27.75
C ASP A 225 -15.37 -11.64 -27.89
N HIS A 226 -15.94 -11.05 -26.84
CA HIS A 226 -16.23 -9.63 -26.80
C HIS A 226 -14.97 -8.78 -26.64
N GLY A 227 -14.04 -9.20 -25.77
CA GLY A 227 -12.73 -8.60 -25.59
C GLY A 227 -11.91 -8.61 -26.86
N ALA A 228 -11.87 -9.73 -27.58
CA ALA A 228 -11.19 -9.86 -28.86
C ALA A 228 -11.76 -8.87 -29.90
N PHE A 229 -13.08 -8.76 -29.99
CA PHE A 229 -13.74 -7.80 -30.87
C PHE A 229 -13.45 -6.35 -30.48
N ASN A 230 -13.65 -5.99 -29.20
CA ASN A 230 -13.41 -4.65 -28.67
C ASN A 230 -11.94 -4.24 -28.84
N PHE A 231 -11.01 -5.18 -28.67
CA PHE A 231 -9.58 -4.96 -28.83
C PHE A 231 -9.22 -4.69 -30.30
N ILE A 232 -9.64 -5.56 -31.22
CA ILE A 232 -9.40 -5.38 -32.66
C ILE A 232 -9.97 -4.06 -33.17
N ARG A 233 -11.16 -3.66 -32.71
CA ARG A 233 -11.76 -2.37 -33.09
C ARG A 233 -10.89 -1.17 -32.69
N GLN A 234 -10.22 -1.25 -31.54
CA GLN A 234 -9.37 -0.15 -31.06
C GLN A 234 -7.97 -0.16 -31.69
N VAL A 235 -7.35 -1.34 -31.83
CA VAL A 235 -6.02 -1.47 -32.47
C VAL A 235 -6.03 -0.98 -33.92
N TYR A 236 -7.12 -1.25 -34.64
CA TYR A 236 -7.26 -0.89 -36.05
C TYR A 236 -8.25 0.26 -36.26
N SER A 237 -8.48 1.12 -35.27
CA SER A 237 -9.52 2.17 -35.32
C SER A 237 -9.36 3.15 -36.49
N CYS A 238 -8.12 3.38 -36.95
CA CYS A 238 -7.82 4.24 -38.10
C CYS A 238 -7.99 3.57 -39.47
N GLU A 239 -8.29 2.26 -39.51
CA GLU A 239 -8.36 1.48 -40.74
C GLU A 239 -9.79 1.45 -41.31
N PRO A 240 -10.03 1.96 -42.53
CA PRO A 240 -11.39 2.04 -43.09
C PRO A 240 -12.10 0.69 -43.21
N TRP A 241 -11.35 -0.40 -43.39
CA TRP A 241 -11.92 -1.74 -43.55
C TRP A 241 -12.52 -2.30 -42.27
N VAL A 242 -12.24 -1.73 -41.09
CA VAL A 242 -12.81 -2.19 -39.81
C VAL A 242 -14.33 -2.02 -39.77
N GLY A 243 -14.84 -0.99 -40.47
CA GLY A 243 -16.25 -0.61 -40.46
C GLY A 243 -16.56 0.42 -39.37
N ASP A 244 -17.85 0.69 -39.19
CA ASP A 244 -18.36 1.70 -38.27
C ASP A 244 -19.67 1.23 -37.59
N TRP A 245 -20.36 2.13 -36.90
CA TRP A 245 -21.63 1.81 -36.25
C TRP A 245 -22.76 1.45 -37.22
N ARG A 246 -22.71 1.92 -38.48
CA ARG A 246 -23.75 1.68 -39.49
C ARG A 246 -23.68 0.26 -40.02
N ASP A 247 -22.47 -0.28 -40.16
CA ASP A 247 -22.24 -1.66 -40.61
C ASP A 247 -21.95 -2.65 -39.47
N GLY A 248 -21.99 -2.17 -38.22
CA GLY A 248 -21.75 -2.96 -37.01
C GLY A 248 -20.30 -3.45 -36.87
N PHE A 249 -19.35 -2.72 -37.45
CA PHE A 249 -17.92 -3.06 -37.53
C PHE A 249 -17.68 -4.43 -38.18
N LYS A 250 -18.33 -4.68 -39.32
CA LYS A 250 -18.33 -5.99 -39.99
C LYS A 250 -16.91 -6.51 -40.28
N GLY A 251 -16.00 -5.62 -40.67
CA GLY A 251 -14.60 -5.98 -40.91
C GLY A 251 -13.83 -6.29 -39.63
N GLY A 252 -14.03 -5.48 -38.58
CA GLY A 252 -13.48 -5.72 -37.24
C GLY A 252 -13.90 -7.08 -36.68
N ARG A 253 -15.18 -7.44 -36.79
CA ARG A 253 -15.70 -8.77 -36.37
C ARG A 253 -15.02 -9.91 -37.12
N LYS A 254 -14.94 -9.81 -38.45
CA LYS A 254 -14.25 -10.82 -39.27
C LYS A 254 -12.78 -10.97 -38.89
N LYS A 255 -12.10 -9.85 -38.64
CA LYS A 255 -10.70 -9.83 -38.21
C LYS A 255 -10.53 -10.48 -36.83
N ALA A 256 -11.39 -10.16 -35.87
CA ALA A 256 -11.38 -10.73 -34.54
C ALA A 256 -11.53 -12.25 -34.58
N ILE A 257 -12.54 -12.78 -35.30
CA ILE A 257 -12.75 -14.24 -35.45
C ILE A 257 -11.50 -14.94 -36.03
N ARG A 258 -10.85 -14.32 -37.02
CA ARG A 258 -9.65 -14.91 -37.65
C ARG A 258 -8.40 -14.84 -36.78
N CYS A 259 -8.26 -13.80 -35.96
CA CYS A 259 -7.13 -13.66 -35.03
C CYS A 259 -7.33 -14.49 -33.75
N PHE A 260 -8.58 -14.64 -33.30
CA PHE A 260 -8.98 -15.32 -32.07
C PHE A 260 -9.90 -16.51 -32.38
N PRO A 261 -9.41 -17.58 -33.04
CA PRO A 261 -10.23 -18.76 -33.36
C PRO A 261 -10.61 -19.59 -32.12
N SER A 262 -10.05 -19.28 -30.96
CA SER A 262 -10.37 -19.86 -29.67
C SER A 262 -10.00 -18.89 -28.56
N ILE A 263 -10.55 -19.11 -27.36
CA ILE A 263 -10.15 -18.41 -26.14
C ILE A 263 -8.76 -18.91 -25.72
N CYS A 264 -7.73 -18.31 -26.30
CA CYS A 264 -6.35 -18.45 -25.86
C CYS A 264 -5.73 -17.06 -25.71
N PRO A 265 -4.67 -16.91 -24.90
CA PRO A 265 -4.06 -15.60 -24.68
C PRO A 265 -3.42 -15.02 -25.94
N VAL A 266 -3.61 -13.73 -26.18
CA VAL A 266 -2.72 -12.96 -27.08
C VAL A 266 -1.39 -12.74 -26.36
N GLN A 267 -0.28 -12.86 -27.08
CA GLN A 267 1.06 -12.63 -26.53
C GLN A 267 1.51 -11.23 -26.91
N LEU A 268 1.88 -10.43 -25.93
CA LEU A 268 2.46 -9.11 -26.10
C LEU A 268 3.96 -9.19 -25.85
N TYR A 269 4.75 -8.59 -26.75
CA TYR A 269 6.19 -8.41 -26.63
C TYR A 269 6.54 -6.94 -26.84
N ILE A 270 7.27 -6.34 -25.91
CA ILE A 270 7.89 -5.01 -26.07
C ILE A 270 9.34 -5.23 -26.42
N PHE A 271 9.78 -4.69 -27.56
CA PHE A 271 11.15 -4.84 -28.02
C PHE A 271 11.67 -3.54 -28.67
N GLU A 272 12.98 -3.36 -28.63
CA GLU A 272 13.67 -2.24 -29.26
C GLU A 272 14.03 -2.57 -30.71
N ALA A 273 13.94 -1.58 -31.60
CA ALA A 273 14.47 -1.68 -32.95
C ALA A 273 14.93 -0.29 -33.44
N ASP A 274 16.08 -0.23 -34.11
CA ASP A 274 16.64 1.05 -34.56
C ASP A 274 15.94 1.59 -35.81
N LYS A 275 15.41 0.69 -36.66
CA LYS A 275 14.82 1.07 -37.94
C LYS A 275 13.48 0.37 -38.15
N LEU A 276 12.51 1.15 -38.64
CA LEU A 276 11.19 0.65 -39.03
C LEU A 276 11.27 -0.46 -40.09
N MET A 277 12.31 -0.45 -40.94
CA MET A 277 12.54 -1.51 -41.94
C MET A 277 12.77 -2.88 -41.30
N ASP A 278 13.46 -2.93 -40.17
CA ASP A 278 13.74 -4.18 -39.45
C ASP A 278 12.46 -4.74 -38.85
N VAL A 279 11.60 -3.87 -38.33
CA VAL A 279 10.25 -4.19 -37.84
C VAL A 279 9.36 -4.74 -38.96
N ARG A 280 9.39 -4.11 -40.15
CA ARG A 280 8.65 -4.61 -41.33
C ARG A 280 9.16 -5.97 -41.79
N GLY A 281 10.48 -6.18 -41.77
CA GLY A 281 11.11 -7.47 -42.06
C GLY A 281 10.71 -8.55 -41.04
N LEU A 282 10.67 -8.21 -39.74
CA LEU A 282 10.18 -9.06 -38.67
C LEU A 282 8.72 -9.48 -38.89
N LYS A 283 7.82 -8.51 -39.17
CA LYS A 283 6.40 -8.79 -39.49
C LYS A 283 6.29 -9.85 -40.58
N LYS A 284 7.05 -9.72 -41.68
CA LYS A 284 7.05 -10.67 -42.79
C LYS A 284 7.53 -12.06 -42.35
N ARG A 285 8.69 -12.15 -41.69
CA ARG A 285 9.27 -13.43 -41.24
C ARG A 285 8.33 -14.19 -40.28
N VAL A 286 7.67 -13.50 -39.36
CA VAL A 286 6.69 -14.12 -38.45
C VAL A 286 5.43 -14.57 -39.20
N ARG A 287 4.96 -13.81 -40.19
CA ARG A 287 3.84 -14.24 -41.05
C ARG A 287 4.17 -15.51 -41.84
N ASP A 288 5.36 -15.56 -42.42
CA ASP A 288 5.87 -16.71 -43.18
C ASP A 288 6.03 -17.94 -42.25
N LEU A 289 6.48 -17.73 -41.00
CA LEU A 289 6.62 -18.79 -40.00
C LEU A 289 5.28 -19.51 -39.71
N TYR A 290 4.17 -18.77 -39.61
CA TYR A 290 2.86 -19.32 -39.24
C TYR A 290 1.97 -19.67 -40.43
N GLY A 291 2.14 -19.02 -41.59
CA GLY A 291 1.35 -19.30 -42.80
C GLY A 291 -0.11 -18.82 -42.77
N VAL A 292 -0.52 -18.05 -41.75
CA VAL A 292 -1.89 -17.49 -41.62
C VAL A 292 -1.96 -15.98 -41.93
N GLY A 293 -0.91 -15.46 -42.58
CA GLY A 293 -0.84 -14.08 -43.07
C GLY A 293 -1.03 -13.05 -41.96
N ASN A 294 -1.83 -12.02 -42.24
CA ASN A 294 -2.06 -10.89 -41.31
C ASN A 294 -2.76 -11.27 -39.99
N HIS A 295 -3.18 -12.53 -39.83
CA HIS A 295 -3.86 -13.01 -38.63
C HIS A 295 -2.90 -13.63 -37.61
N SER A 296 -1.60 -13.82 -37.93
CA SER A 296 -0.63 -14.35 -36.97
C SER A 296 -0.08 -13.28 -36.03
N VAL A 297 0.27 -12.12 -36.59
CA VAL A 297 1.02 -11.07 -35.87
C VAL A 297 0.55 -9.67 -36.25
N HIS A 298 0.49 -8.81 -35.25
CA HIS A 298 0.48 -7.36 -35.42
C HIS A 298 1.75 -6.81 -34.77
N VAL A 299 2.42 -5.85 -35.41
CA VAL A 299 3.52 -5.11 -34.76
C VAL A 299 3.24 -3.64 -35.01
N THR A 300 3.47 -2.80 -34.01
CA THR A 300 3.21 -1.36 -34.16
C THR A 300 4.16 -0.72 -35.15
N ASP A 301 3.72 0.36 -35.78
CA ASP A 301 4.52 1.18 -36.70
C ASP A 301 5.01 2.47 -36.02
N THR A 302 4.37 2.90 -34.93
CA THR A 302 4.75 4.10 -34.16
C THR A 302 4.85 3.84 -32.66
N SER A 303 5.57 4.71 -31.95
CA SER A 303 5.64 4.67 -30.48
C SER A 303 4.28 4.98 -29.83
N GLN A 304 3.47 5.84 -30.43
CA GLN A 304 2.14 6.16 -29.91
C GLN A 304 1.21 4.94 -29.99
N GLU A 305 1.23 4.22 -31.10
CA GLU A 305 0.48 2.96 -31.24
C GLU A 305 0.97 1.90 -30.23
N ALA A 306 2.29 1.84 -29.99
CA ALA A 306 2.86 0.96 -28.95
C ALA A 306 2.32 1.29 -27.55
N ILE A 307 2.27 2.59 -27.21
CA ILE A 307 1.71 3.09 -25.95
C ILE A 307 0.21 2.76 -25.87
N ASP A 308 -0.57 2.98 -26.93
CA ASP A 308 -2.01 2.74 -26.93
C ASP A 308 -2.36 1.26 -26.79
N ILE A 309 -1.64 0.38 -27.49
CA ILE A 309 -1.78 -1.08 -27.30
C ILE A 309 -1.36 -1.48 -25.89
N GLY A 310 -0.26 -0.93 -25.38
CA GLY A 310 0.16 -1.10 -24.01
C GLY A 310 -0.97 -0.74 -23.04
N ARG A 311 -1.55 0.46 -23.17
CA ARG A 311 -2.64 0.95 -22.31
C ARG A 311 -3.85 0.02 -22.30
N LEU A 312 -4.16 -0.62 -23.42
CA LEU A 312 -5.27 -1.58 -23.51
C LEU A 312 -5.00 -2.92 -22.83
N LEU A 313 -3.75 -3.41 -22.86
CA LEU A 313 -3.39 -4.78 -22.45
C LEU A 313 -2.59 -4.88 -21.14
N LEU A 314 -1.96 -3.78 -20.73
CA LEU A 314 -1.12 -3.65 -19.53
C LEU A 314 -1.80 -2.82 -18.43
N ASN A 315 -3.08 -2.49 -18.60
CA ASN A 315 -3.91 -1.93 -17.53
C ASN A 315 -5.09 -2.90 -17.29
N GLU A 316 -5.21 -3.39 -16.07
CA GLU A 316 -6.19 -4.44 -15.73
C GLU A 316 -7.63 -3.97 -15.91
N ASN A 317 -7.94 -2.72 -15.59
CA ASN A 317 -9.27 -2.16 -15.82
C ASN A 317 -9.59 -2.02 -17.32
N SER A 318 -8.57 -1.84 -18.16
CA SER A 318 -8.72 -1.78 -19.62
C SER A 318 -8.99 -3.16 -20.19
N VAL A 319 -8.30 -4.20 -19.70
CA VAL A 319 -8.62 -5.60 -20.04
C VAL A 319 -10.01 -5.98 -19.54
N TYR A 320 -10.38 -5.54 -18.33
CA TYR A 320 -11.74 -5.73 -17.80
C TYR A 320 -12.78 -5.03 -18.68
N PHE A 321 -12.54 -3.78 -19.07
CA PHE A 321 -13.40 -3.05 -20.00
C PHE A 321 -13.55 -3.80 -21.32
N LEU A 322 -12.45 -4.25 -21.94
CA LEU A 322 -12.49 -5.00 -23.19
C LEU A 322 -13.42 -6.21 -23.09
N ASN A 323 -13.27 -7.03 -22.04
CA ASN A 323 -14.02 -8.27 -21.88
C ASN A 323 -15.51 -8.07 -21.53
N ASN A 324 -15.85 -6.97 -20.86
CA ASN A 324 -17.17 -6.79 -20.26
C ASN A 324 -18.03 -5.72 -20.94
N ALA A 325 -17.42 -4.70 -21.55
CA ALA A 325 -18.17 -3.67 -22.25
C ALA A 325 -18.94 -4.26 -23.45
N ARG A 326 -20.13 -3.71 -23.68
CA ARG A 326 -20.95 -3.94 -24.87
C ARG A 326 -21.23 -2.62 -25.57
N PRO A 327 -20.21 -1.93 -26.13
CA PRO A 327 -20.40 -0.61 -26.72
C PRO A 327 -21.47 -0.64 -27.81
N GLN A 328 -22.37 0.33 -27.78
CA GLN A 328 -23.39 0.57 -28.79
C GLN A 328 -23.27 2.01 -29.30
N LEU A 329 -23.95 2.33 -30.41
CA LEU A 329 -24.04 3.71 -30.86
C LEU A 329 -24.90 4.49 -29.86
N MET A 330 -24.23 5.20 -28.96
CA MET A 330 -24.86 6.11 -28.03
C MET A 330 -25.00 7.47 -28.72
N GLU A 331 -26.23 7.88 -29.03
CA GLU A 331 -26.54 9.06 -29.85
C GLU A 331 -25.96 10.36 -29.27
N ARG A 332 -25.92 10.48 -27.93
CA ARG A 332 -25.40 11.66 -27.24
C ARG A 332 -23.93 11.52 -26.89
N PHE A 333 -23.54 10.41 -26.29
CA PHE A 333 -22.15 10.20 -25.87
C PHE A 333 -21.14 10.18 -27.04
N THR A 334 -21.49 9.60 -28.20
CA THR A 334 -20.53 9.46 -29.32
C THR A 334 -20.05 10.82 -29.87
N PRO A 335 -20.96 11.79 -30.15
CA PRO A 335 -20.55 13.15 -30.50
C PRO A 335 -19.79 13.87 -29.38
N LEU A 336 -20.17 13.68 -28.10
CA LEU A 336 -19.50 14.32 -26.96
C LEU A 336 -18.05 13.84 -26.82
N LEU A 337 -17.80 12.53 -26.88
CA LEU A 337 -16.45 11.97 -26.84
C LEU A 337 -15.60 12.46 -28.01
N SER A 338 -16.17 12.54 -29.21
CA SER A 338 -15.45 13.04 -30.39
C SER A 338 -15.05 14.50 -30.22
N GLN A 339 -15.96 15.35 -29.73
CA GLN A 339 -15.68 16.76 -29.45
C GLN A 339 -14.66 16.93 -28.33
N TYR A 340 -14.73 16.12 -27.27
CA TYR A 340 -13.77 16.11 -26.17
C TYR A 340 -12.35 15.82 -26.65
N LYS A 341 -12.16 14.75 -27.45
CA LYS A 341 -10.84 14.41 -28.01
C LYS A 341 -10.31 15.49 -28.94
N ALA A 342 -11.18 16.04 -29.80
CA ALA A 342 -10.81 17.13 -30.70
C ALA A 342 -10.38 18.39 -29.93
N TRP A 343 -11.06 18.69 -28.82
CA TRP A 343 -10.70 19.78 -27.92
C TRP A 343 -9.33 19.55 -27.26
N LEU A 344 -9.08 18.39 -26.66
CA LEU A 344 -7.77 18.06 -26.07
C LEU A 344 -6.62 18.23 -27.09
N TYR A 345 -6.84 17.77 -28.32
CA TYR A 345 -5.85 17.90 -29.39
C TYR A 345 -5.64 19.36 -29.81
N ARG A 346 -6.72 20.11 -30.05
CA ARG A 346 -6.67 21.51 -30.48
C ARG A 346 -5.92 22.39 -29.48
N GLU A 347 -6.18 22.19 -28.19
CA GLU A 347 -5.55 22.94 -27.10
C GLU A 347 -4.14 22.40 -26.76
N SER A 348 -3.63 21.39 -27.48
CA SER A 348 -2.33 20.75 -27.23
C SER A 348 -2.17 20.27 -25.77
N LEU A 349 -3.25 19.76 -25.18
CA LEU A 349 -3.29 19.32 -23.80
C LEU A 349 -2.66 17.93 -23.64
N ASN A 350 -1.98 17.72 -22.52
CA ASN A 350 -1.44 16.40 -22.20
C ASN A 350 -2.56 15.46 -21.76
N PHE A 351 -2.94 14.53 -22.64
CA PHE A 351 -3.98 13.51 -22.39
C PHE A 351 -3.78 12.73 -21.09
N GLU A 352 -2.55 12.55 -20.62
CA GLU A 352 -2.26 11.89 -19.34
C GLU A 352 -2.70 12.70 -18.11
N HIS A 353 -3.01 13.98 -18.26
CA HIS A 353 -3.50 14.83 -17.18
C HIS A 353 -5.03 14.89 -17.12
N PHE A 354 -5.74 14.13 -17.95
CA PHE A 354 -7.19 14.16 -18.04
C PHE A 354 -7.78 12.75 -17.88
N CYS A 355 -8.99 12.66 -17.32
CA CYS A 355 -9.73 11.42 -17.17
C CYS A 355 -11.23 11.70 -17.18
N ILE A 356 -11.97 11.01 -18.04
CA ILE A 356 -13.42 11.11 -18.15
C ILE A 356 -14.06 10.48 -16.90
N ASP A 357 -15.05 11.18 -16.35
CA ASP A 357 -15.75 10.83 -15.12
C ASP A 357 -17.27 10.75 -15.35
N GLY A 358 -18.02 10.39 -14.30
CA GLY A 358 -19.47 10.50 -14.28
C GLY A 358 -20.17 9.53 -15.23
N SER A 359 -21.31 9.97 -15.78
CA SER A 359 -22.21 9.09 -16.53
C SER A 359 -21.64 8.62 -17.87
N ALA A 360 -20.63 9.31 -18.42
CA ALA A 360 -19.95 8.93 -19.66
C ALA A 360 -19.29 7.55 -19.58
N ILE A 361 -18.88 7.12 -18.37
CA ILE A 361 -18.35 5.77 -18.12
C ILE A 361 -19.42 4.70 -18.41
N MET A 362 -20.68 4.94 -18.00
CA MET A 362 -21.78 4.00 -18.28
C MET A 362 -22.05 3.88 -19.78
N ALA A 363 -21.95 5.00 -20.51
CA ALA A 363 -22.11 5.01 -21.96
C ALA A 363 -20.99 4.25 -22.67
N ALA A 364 -19.75 4.40 -22.20
CA ALA A 364 -18.60 3.64 -22.71
C ALA A 364 -18.79 2.12 -22.55
N TYR A 365 -19.36 1.66 -21.43
CA TYR A 365 -19.67 0.24 -21.20
C TYR A 365 -20.89 -0.26 -21.98
N GLY A 366 -21.71 0.63 -22.53
CA GLY A 366 -22.95 0.27 -23.21
C GLY A 366 -24.16 0.07 -22.29
N LEU A 367 -24.11 0.58 -21.05
CA LEU A 367 -25.17 0.41 -20.05
C LEU A 367 -26.34 1.38 -20.28
N ARG A 368 -26.03 2.65 -20.50
CA ARG A 368 -27.01 3.70 -20.84
C ARG A 368 -26.30 4.88 -21.47
N ASP A 369 -27.01 5.68 -22.25
CA ASP A 369 -26.45 6.91 -22.83
C ASP A 369 -26.18 7.96 -21.74
N ALA A 370 -25.22 8.85 -22.01
CA ALA A 370 -24.83 9.96 -21.16
C ALA A 370 -25.43 11.27 -21.69
N ARG A 371 -25.86 12.16 -20.80
CA ARG A 371 -26.42 13.47 -21.20
C ARG A 371 -25.32 14.50 -21.46
N ASP A 372 -24.20 14.28 -20.80
CA ASP A 372 -23.04 15.13 -20.62
C ASP A 372 -21.79 14.25 -20.51
N LEU A 373 -20.62 14.87 -20.71
CA LEU A 373 -19.31 14.27 -20.53
C LEU A 373 -18.53 15.09 -19.50
N ASP A 374 -18.49 14.55 -18.29
CA ASP A 374 -17.73 15.09 -17.18
C ASP A 374 -16.27 14.63 -17.27
N PHE A 375 -15.31 15.46 -16.87
CA PHE A 375 -13.90 15.05 -16.80
C PHE A 375 -13.15 15.68 -15.62
N LEU A 376 -12.18 14.94 -15.10
CA LEU A 376 -11.18 15.39 -14.14
C LEU A 376 -9.90 15.81 -14.86
N HIS A 377 -9.19 16.80 -14.31
CA HIS A 377 -7.94 17.28 -14.92
C HIS A 377 -6.90 17.82 -13.91
N PHE A 378 -5.62 17.60 -14.19
CA PHE A 378 -4.50 18.07 -13.37
C PHE A 378 -3.77 19.26 -14.01
N GLY A 379 -3.47 20.31 -13.22
CA GLY A 379 -2.58 21.40 -13.62
C GLY A 379 -3.19 22.51 -14.49
N HIS A 380 -4.52 22.55 -14.64
CA HIS A 380 -5.21 23.53 -15.49
C HIS A 380 -6.34 24.24 -14.72
N GLU A 381 -6.03 25.12 -13.77
CA GLU A 381 -7.05 25.83 -12.99
C GLU A 381 -7.94 26.71 -13.89
N GLY A 382 -9.26 26.65 -13.69
CA GLY A 382 -10.23 27.44 -14.46
C GLY A 382 -10.42 27.00 -15.92
N ILE A 383 -10.03 25.77 -16.27
CA ILE A 383 -10.21 25.26 -17.64
C ILE A 383 -11.69 25.26 -18.06
N GLN A 384 -11.96 25.75 -19.26
CA GLN A 384 -13.28 25.75 -19.88
C GLN A 384 -13.17 25.14 -21.28
N THR A 385 -14.18 24.38 -21.68
CA THR A 385 -14.22 23.72 -22.99
C THR A 385 -14.94 24.56 -24.05
N ASP A 386 -15.83 25.45 -23.61
CA ASP A 386 -16.85 26.13 -24.42
C ASP A 386 -17.73 25.19 -25.26
N ILE A 387 -17.75 23.89 -24.92
CA ILE A 387 -18.53 22.88 -25.62
C ILE A 387 -19.70 22.47 -24.72
N ARG A 388 -20.92 22.65 -25.22
CA ARG A 388 -22.14 22.33 -24.48
C ARG A 388 -22.16 20.86 -24.06
N GLY A 389 -22.25 20.61 -22.75
CA GLY A 389 -22.33 19.27 -22.17
C GLY A 389 -20.98 18.58 -22.01
N ILE A 390 -19.86 19.32 -22.06
CA ILE A 390 -18.53 18.81 -21.73
C ILE A 390 -17.92 19.72 -20.67
N ASP A 391 -17.89 19.26 -19.43
CA ASP A 391 -17.61 20.13 -18.29
C ASP A 391 -16.56 19.52 -17.34
N SER A 392 -15.78 20.39 -16.72
CA SER A 392 -14.84 19.97 -15.68
C SER A 392 -15.59 19.57 -14.42
N HIS A 393 -15.26 18.40 -13.90
CA HIS A 393 -15.87 17.81 -12.72
C HIS A 393 -14.97 17.89 -11.48
N ASN A 394 -13.91 18.69 -11.55
CA ASN A 394 -13.00 18.90 -10.42
C ASN A 394 -13.73 19.50 -9.18
N ASP A 395 -14.78 20.30 -9.36
CA ASP A 395 -15.54 20.88 -8.24
C ASP A 395 -16.48 19.86 -7.56
N SER A 396 -16.82 18.79 -8.27
CA SER A 396 -17.66 17.69 -7.76
C SER A 396 -16.86 16.59 -7.06
N LEU A 397 -15.57 16.80 -6.80
CA LEU A 397 -14.69 15.82 -6.13
C LEU A 397 -15.16 15.42 -4.72
N HIS A 398 -16.03 16.21 -4.09
CA HIS A 398 -16.57 15.90 -2.76
C HIS A 398 -17.48 14.65 -2.74
N HIS A 399 -17.95 14.18 -3.90
CA HIS A 399 -18.64 12.91 -4.04
C HIS A 399 -17.70 11.71 -4.23
N HIS A 400 -16.41 11.94 -4.49
CA HIS A 400 -15.43 10.88 -4.70
C HIS A 400 -14.71 10.51 -3.40
N MET A 401 -14.50 9.21 -3.17
CA MET A 401 -13.67 8.72 -2.05
C MET A 401 -12.16 8.86 -2.33
N HIS A 402 -11.79 9.01 -3.60
CA HIS A 402 -10.42 9.16 -4.07
C HIS A 402 -10.12 10.63 -4.42
N SER A 403 -8.88 11.06 -4.21
CA SER A 403 -8.44 12.36 -4.74
C SER A 403 -8.39 12.32 -6.26
N ARG A 404 -8.60 13.47 -6.89
CA ARG A 404 -8.45 13.67 -8.34
C ARG A 404 -7.17 13.04 -8.90
N ASP A 405 -6.04 13.34 -8.24
CA ASP A 405 -4.72 12.89 -8.67
C ASP A 405 -4.58 11.37 -8.55
N ASP A 406 -5.24 10.76 -7.56
CA ASP A 406 -5.31 9.30 -7.42
C ASP A 406 -6.13 8.69 -8.56
N ILE A 407 -7.26 9.29 -8.96
CA ILE A 407 -8.03 8.79 -10.11
C ILE A 407 -7.22 8.92 -11.41
N LEU A 408 -6.54 10.06 -11.60
CA LEU A 408 -5.78 10.37 -12.83
C LEU A 408 -4.53 9.51 -13.00
N PHE A 409 -3.78 9.26 -11.92
CA PHE A 409 -2.43 8.72 -12.01
C PHE A 409 -2.26 7.31 -11.40
N ASN A 410 -3.24 6.81 -10.64
CA ASN A 410 -3.26 5.40 -10.22
C ASN A 410 -3.94 4.55 -11.28
N GLN A 411 -3.18 3.66 -11.92
CA GLN A 411 -3.70 2.74 -12.96
C GLN A 411 -4.82 1.81 -12.45
N GLU A 412 -4.93 1.59 -11.13
CA GLU A 412 -6.00 0.82 -10.51
C GLU A 412 -7.36 1.55 -10.55
N ASN A 413 -7.38 2.87 -10.82
CA ASN A 413 -8.59 3.70 -10.75
C ASN A 413 -9.13 4.13 -12.11
N HIS A 414 -8.45 3.81 -13.22
CA HIS A 414 -8.88 4.17 -14.56
C HIS A 414 -8.62 3.07 -15.56
N PHE A 415 -9.32 3.13 -16.69
CA PHE A 415 -9.09 2.35 -17.88
C PHE A 415 -8.93 3.26 -19.10
N TRP A 416 -8.40 2.70 -20.19
CA TRP A 416 -8.21 3.38 -21.46
C TRP A 416 -9.24 2.90 -22.47
N TYR A 417 -9.89 3.87 -23.12
CA TYR A 417 -10.81 3.63 -24.21
C TYR A 417 -10.63 4.73 -25.26
N ASP A 418 -10.38 4.33 -26.50
CA ASP A 418 -10.31 5.25 -27.66
C ASP A 418 -9.28 6.39 -27.47
N GLY A 419 -8.11 6.02 -26.90
CA GLY A 419 -6.97 6.91 -26.70
C GLY A 419 -7.07 7.84 -25.47
N VAL A 420 -8.15 7.77 -24.68
CA VAL A 420 -8.35 8.62 -23.49
C VAL A 420 -8.66 7.79 -22.24
N LYS A 421 -8.39 8.37 -21.07
CA LYS A 421 -8.68 7.74 -19.78
C LYS A 421 -10.13 7.94 -19.37
N PHE A 422 -10.69 6.89 -18.77
CA PHE A 422 -11.98 6.90 -18.09
C PHE A 422 -11.76 6.37 -16.67
N ALA A 423 -12.41 6.96 -15.67
CA ALA A 423 -12.42 6.41 -14.32
C ALA A 423 -13.08 5.02 -14.35
N SER A 424 -12.62 4.10 -13.50
CA SER A 424 -13.12 2.73 -13.50
C SER A 424 -14.59 2.66 -13.07
N LEU A 425 -15.29 1.58 -13.44
CA LEU A 425 -16.66 1.36 -12.95
C LEU A 425 -16.75 1.36 -11.42
N ASN A 426 -15.68 0.90 -10.75
CA ASN A 426 -15.63 0.91 -9.30
C ASN A 426 -15.61 2.34 -8.74
N ILE A 427 -14.80 3.23 -9.32
CA ILE A 427 -14.78 4.66 -8.95
C ILE A 427 -16.16 5.30 -9.17
N LEU A 428 -16.80 5.01 -10.31
CA LEU A 428 -18.15 5.52 -10.57
C LEU A 428 -19.18 4.98 -9.57
N ARG A 429 -19.15 3.68 -9.27
CA ARG A 429 -20.08 3.04 -8.33
C ARG A 429 -19.95 3.68 -6.95
N GLU A 430 -18.73 3.78 -6.45
CA GLU A 430 -18.41 4.40 -5.16
C GLU A 430 -18.89 5.85 -5.07
N MET A 431 -18.65 6.65 -6.12
CA MET A 431 -19.14 8.04 -6.16
C MET A 431 -20.66 8.12 -6.12
N LYS A 432 -21.36 7.24 -6.85
CA LYS A 432 -22.83 7.18 -6.90
C LYS A 432 -23.45 6.72 -5.59
N GLU A 433 -22.83 5.76 -4.91
CA GLU A 433 -23.24 5.29 -3.58
C GLU A 433 -23.14 6.41 -2.54
N VAL A 434 -22.08 7.22 -2.58
CA VAL A 434 -21.90 8.38 -1.69
C VAL A 434 -22.91 9.48 -2.01
N ARG A 435 -23.19 9.73 -3.30
CA ARG A 435 -24.08 10.82 -3.72
C ARG A 435 -25.57 10.51 -3.49
N GLY A 436 -26.01 9.27 -3.75
CA GLY A 436 -27.33 8.77 -3.38
C GLY A 436 -28.52 9.44 -4.08
N GLU A 437 -28.39 9.93 -5.31
CA GLU A 437 -29.54 10.46 -6.06
C GLU A 437 -30.49 9.32 -6.49
N GLU A 438 -31.76 9.64 -6.79
CA GLU A 438 -32.76 8.64 -7.21
C GLU A 438 -32.34 7.85 -8.48
N LYS A 439 -31.53 8.45 -9.36
CA LYS A 439 -30.96 7.75 -10.52
C LYS A 439 -29.73 6.89 -10.17
N ASP A 440 -29.05 7.17 -9.06
CA ASP A 440 -27.81 6.49 -8.68
C ASP A 440 -28.07 5.05 -8.26
N GLU A 441 -29.19 4.77 -7.56
CA GLU A 441 -29.58 3.39 -7.23
C GLU A 441 -29.75 2.52 -8.48
N ARG A 442 -30.44 3.05 -9.51
CA ARG A 442 -30.60 2.37 -10.80
C ARG A 442 -29.27 2.16 -11.51
N ASP A 443 -28.41 3.18 -11.47
CA ASP A 443 -27.09 3.12 -12.11
C ASP A 443 -26.17 2.10 -11.42
N VAL A 444 -26.14 2.07 -10.09
CA VAL A 444 -25.41 1.08 -9.29
C VAL A 444 -25.94 -0.32 -9.58
N GLY A 445 -27.27 -0.50 -9.71
CA GLY A 445 -27.88 -1.75 -10.15
C GLY A 445 -27.34 -2.22 -11.50
N LEU A 446 -27.30 -1.34 -12.51
CA LEU A 446 -26.73 -1.66 -13.82
C LEU A 446 -25.24 -2.03 -13.75
N ILE A 447 -24.45 -1.32 -12.95
CA ILE A 447 -23.02 -1.63 -12.75
C ILE A 447 -22.83 -3.00 -12.11
N ASN A 448 -23.66 -3.36 -11.14
CA ASN A 448 -23.59 -4.66 -10.45
C ASN A 448 -23.88 -5.82 -11.41
N THR A 449 -24.79 -5.67 -12.38
CA THR A 449 -25.04 -6.72 -13.39
C THR A 449 -23.82 -7.08 -14.23
N ILE A 450 -22.92 -6.12 -14.49
CA ILE A 450 -21.66 -6.39 -15.19
C ILE A 450 -20.70 -7.15 -14.26
N THR A 451 -20.63 -6.72 -12.99
CA THR A 451 -19.70 -7.26 -12.01
C THR A 451 -20.00 -8.73 -11.71
N GLU A 452 -21.29 -9.07 -11.58
CA GLU A 452 -21.78 -10.44 -11.31
C GLU A 452 -21.60 -11.39 -12.51
N ASN A 453 -21.73 -10.88 -13.73
CA ASN A 453 -21.58 -11.68 -14.97
C ASN A 453 -20.17 -11.60 -15.58
N SER A 454 -19.20 -11.05 -14.84
CA SER A 454 -17.89 -10.71 -15.38
C SER A 454 -17.09 -11.97 -15.73
N PHE A 455 -16.44 -11.94 -16.89
CA PHE A 455 -15.49 -12.99 -17.27
C PHE A 455 -14.21 -12.84 -16.44
N VAL A 456 -13.98 -13.78 -15.52
CA VAL A 456 -12.72 -13.91 -14.77
C VAL A 456 -11.92 -15.03 -15.43
N ALA A 457 -10.80 -14.68 -16.09
CA ALA A 457 -9.88 -15.69 -16.63
C ALA A 457 -9.34 -16.58 -15.49
N PRO A 458 -9.07 -17.87 -15.73
CA PRO A 458 -8.58 -18.75 -14.67
C PRO A 458 -7.08 -18.50 -14.40
N ALA A 459 -6.77 -17.69 -13.37
CA ALA A 459 -5.71 -17.95 -12.38
C ALA A 459 -5.57 -16.85 -11.31
N VAL A 460 -5.27 -17.32 -10.09
CA VAL A 460 -4.89 -16.63 -8.84
C VAL A 460 -6.02 -15.91 -8.08
N LYS A 461 -6.59 -16.61 -7.10
CA LYS A 461 -7.27 -16.00 -5.95
C LYS A 461 -6.34 -14.95 -5.34
N ARG A 462 -6.67 -13.68 -5.49
CA ARG A 462 -5.93 -12.55 -4.90
C ARG A 462 -6.34 -12.37 -3.45
N LYS A 463 -5.42 -12.62 -2.52
CA LYS A 463 -5.33 -11.86 -1.27
C LYS A 463 -4.29 -10.77 -1.53
N HIS A 464 -4.69 -9.52 -1.59
CA HIS A 464 -3.76 -8.38 -1.64
C HIS A 464 -3.67 -7.72 -0.25
N PRO A 465 -2.61 -7.98 0.54
CA PRO A 465 -2.40 -7.35 1.83
C PRO A 465 -1.52 -6.10 1.66
N CYS A 466 -2.09 -4.96 1.23
CA CYS A 466 -1.26 -3.74 1.09
C CYS A 466 -1.99 -2.39 1.19
N LEU A 467 -3.31 -2.33 1.40
CA LEU A 467 -4.06 -1.07 1.49
C LEU A 467 -3.82 -0.30 2.82
N GLY A 468 -3.67 -1.01 3.95
CA GLY A 468 -3.53 -0.38 5.27
C GLY A 468 -2.21 0.34 5.57
N TRP A 469 -1.08 -0.08 4.98
CA TRP A 469 0.21 0.63 5.15
C TRP A 469 0.22 2.00 4.46
N TYR A 470 -0.66 2.18 3.48
CA TYR A 470 -0.52 3.19 2.45
C TYR A 470 -1.37 4.44 2.70
N ALA A 471 -2.62 4.26 3.13
CA ALA A 471 -3.46 5.35 3.66
C ALA A 471 -2.75 6.13 4.80
N LYS A 472 -1.94 5.42 5.60
CA LYS A 472 -1.11 5.94 6.68
C LYS A 472 0.02 6.88 6.22
N LEU A 473 0.61 6.65 5.04
CA LEU A 473 1.64 7.53 4.49
C LEU A 473 1.04 8.75 3.78
N LYS A 474 -0.11 8.59 3.13
CA LYS A 474 -0.93 9.69 2.58
C LYS A 474 -1.27 10.73 3.67
N ARG A 475 -1.64 10.26 4.87
CA ARG A 475 -1.89 11.10 6.06
C ARG A 475 -0.63 11.87 6.52
N ARG A 476 0.55 11.24 6.49
CA ARG A 476 1.85 11.84 6.86
C ARG A 476 2.36 12.90 5.86
N LEU A 477 2.14 12.69 4.56
CA LEU A 477 2.61 13.60 3.49
C LEU A 477 1.71 14.85 3.33
N LYS A 478 0.40 14.69 3.50
CA LYS A 478 -0.57 15.80 3.51
C LYS A 478 -0.35 16.76 4.68
N GLU A 479 0.11 16.25 5.83
CA GLU A 479 0.56 17.05 6.98
C GLU A 479 1.87 17.81 6.73
N ARG A 480 2.79 17.27 5.92
CA ARG A 480 4.06 17.94 5.53
C ARG A 480 3.83 19.09 4.55
N ARG A 481 2.93 18.96 3.56
CA ARG A 481 2.58 20.04 2.62
C ARG A 481 1.95 21.26 3.31
N ARG A 482 1.16 21.05 4.38
CA ARG A 482 0.60 22.15 5.20
C ARG A 482 1.67 22.90 6.02
N ARG A 483 2.79 22.24 6.38
CA ARG A 483 3.91 22.83 7.14
C ARG A 483 4.84 23.73 6.33
N ALA A 484 4.91 23.56 5.01
CA ALA A 484 5.78 24.38 4.16
C ALA A 484 5.20 25.78 3.85
N LYS A 485 3.88 25.97 4.04
CA LYS A 485 3.17 27.22 3.70
C LYS A 485 3.04 28.22 4.86
N HIS A 486 3.32 27.84 6.11
CA HIS A 486 3.18 28.73 7.26
C HIS A 486 4.34 28.51 8.24
N GLY A 487 5.00 29.61 8.61
CA GLY A 487 6.21 29.64 9.43
C GLY A 487 6.11 28.89 10.76
N THR A 488 7.29 28.45 11.21
CA THR A 488 7.67 27.82 12.49
C THR A 488 6.86 26.58 12.95
N PRO A 489 7.51 25.42 13.16
CA PRO A 489 6.83 24.15 13.39
C PRO A 489 6.16 24.09 14.78
N ARG A 490 4.83 24.14 14.82
CA ARG A 490 4.06 23.63 15.96
C ARG A 490 4.04 22.09 15.90
N ILE A 491 4.53 21.43 16.95
CA ILE A 491 4.41 19.97 17.12
C ILE A 491 2.91 19.63 17.14
N ARG A 492 2.42 18.94 16.11
CA ARG A 492 1.02 18.45 16.07
C ARG A 492 0.89 17.33 17.10
N LYS A 493 -0.01 17.50 18.07
CA LYS A 493 -0.32 16.50 19.10
C LYS A 493 -0.99 15.28 18.46
N LYS A 494 -0.59 14.07 18.88
CA LYS A 494 -1.12 12.79 18.39
C LYS A 494 -1.29 11.79 19.54
N ILE A 495 -2.43 11.11 19.61
CA ILE A 495 -2.78 10.12 20.64
C ILE A 495 -2.61 8.71 20.07
N ILE A 496 -1.82 7.86 20.72
CA ILE A 496 -1.61 6.47 20.30
C ILE A 496 -2.12 5.50 21.38
N GLY A 497 -2.98 4.57 21.01
CA GLY A 497 -3.38 3.44 21.83
C GLY A 497 -2.30 2.35 21.85
N LEU A 498 -2.00 1.78 23.01
CA LEU A 498 -1.00 0.72 23.20
C LEU A 498 -1.66 -0.46 23.91
N VAL A 499 -1.82 -1.58 23.21
CA VAL A 499 -2.50 -2.78 23.71
C VAL A 499 -1.58 -3.99 23.53
N ALA A 500 -1.57 -4.89 24.52
CA ALA A 500 -0.92 -6.20 24.41
C ALA A 500 -1.92 -7.29 24.77
N GLY A 501 -1.85 -8.43 24.08
CA GLY A 501 -2.72 -9.58 24.34
C GLY A 501 -2.05 -10.91 24.02
N ARG A 502 -2.59 -11.99 24.60
CA ARG A 502 -2.29 -13.38 24.27
C ARG A 502 -3.58 -14.16 24.34
N ASN A 503 -3.97 -14.80 23.24
CA ASN A 503 -5.15 -15.65 23.19
C ASN A 503 -6.44 -14.91 23.63
N GLU A 504 -6.68 -13.76 23.01
CA GLU A 504 -7.80 -12.85 23.28
C GLU A 504 -8.78 -12.77 22.10
N SER A 505 -8.82 -13.78 21.21
CA SER A 505 -9.58 -13.76 19.96
C SER A 505 -11.05 -13.38 20.14
N ALA A 506 -11.68 -13.80 21.24
CA ALA A 506 -13.07 -13.48 21.56
C ALA A 506 -13.34 -11.99 21.86
N ARG A 507 -12.40 -11.29 22.52
CA ARG A 507 -12.63 -9.96 23.12
C ARG A 507 -11.80 -8.84 22.53
N ILE A 508 -10.69 -9.17 21.86
CA ILE A 508 -9.74 -8.18 21.34
C ILE A 508 -10.39 -7.26 20.29
N ALA A 509 -11.40 -7.75 19.57
CA ALA A 509 -12.08 -6.95 18.58
C ALA A 509 -12.78 -5.73 19.18
N PHE A 510 -13.62 -5.97 20.19
CA PHE A 510 -14.32 -4.91 20.91
C PHE A 510 -13.35 -3.91 21.57
N CYS A 511 -12.29 -4.40 22.23
CA CYS A 511 -11.29 -3.54 22.87
C CYS A 511 -10.67 -2.56 21.87
N LEU A 512 -10.26 -3.06 20.69
CA LEU A 512 -9.61 -2.23 19.67
C LEU A 512 -10.59 -1.28 18.97
N GLN A 513 -11.84 -1.72 18.73
CA GLN A 513 -12.91 -0.87 18.19
C GLN A 513 -13.21 0.29 19.14
N ALA A 514 -13.48 0.00 20.42
CA ALA A 514 -13.75 1.04 21.42
C ALA A 514 -12.56 1.98 21.61
N LEU A 515 -11.32 1.47 21.63
CA LEU A 515 -10.12 2.31 21.76
C LEU A 515 -9.88 3.21 20.53
N SER A 516 -10.29 2.77 19.35
CA SER A 516 -10.08 3.52 18.11
C SER A 516 -10.85 4.84 18.08
N GLU A 517 -11.99 4.92 18.76
CA GLU A 517 -12.80 6.14 18.88
C GLU A 517 -12.06 7.30 19.58
N TYR A 518 -11.06 6.99 20.41
CA TYR A 518 -10.31 7.99 21.19
C TYR A 518 -8.92 8.30 20.64
N THR A 519 -8.38 7.44 19.77
CA THR A 519 -6.97 7.43 19.40
C THR A 519 -6.76 7.73 17.90
N ASP A 520 -5.60 8.28 17.54
CA ASP A 520 -5.24 8.51 16.14
C ASP A 520 -4.65 7.28 15.44
N ALA A 521 -4.23 6.30 16.25
CA ALA A 521 -3.56 5.07 15.86
C ALA A 521 -3.42 4.14 17.08
N ILE A 522 -3.38 2.84 16.85
CA ILE A 522 -3.14 1.81 17.86
C ILE A 522 -1.89 1.01 17.51
N VAL A 523 -1.09 0.67 18.51
CA VAL A 523 -0.04 -0.36 18.43
C VAL A 523 -0.52 -1.55 19.25
N TYR A 524 -0.65 -2.70 18.58
CA TYR A 524 -0.94 -3.97 19.21
C TYR A 524 0.34 -4.82 19.30
N LEU A 525 0.54 -5.49 20.43
CA LEU A 525 1.58 -6.49 20.61
C LEU A 525 0.93 -7.84 20.92
N ASP A 526 1.20 -8.80 20.05
CA ASP A 526 0.83 -10.19 20.24
C ASP A 526 1.92 -10.90 21.07
N ASP A 527 1.53 -11.36 22.26
CA ASP A 527 2.38 -12.13 23.18
C ASP A 527 2.34 -13.63 22.82
N CYS A 528 2.63 -13.91 21.54
CA CYS A 528 2.79 -15.22 20.91
C CYS A 528 1.50 -16.06 20.91
N SER A 529 0.37 -15.48 20.53
CA SER A 529 -0.93 -16.18 20.55
C SER A 529 -0.91 -17.47 19.71
N GLU A 530 -1.66 -18.45 20.18
CA GLU A 530 -1.86 -19.78 19.58
C GLU A 530 -3.27 -19.95 19.01
N ASP A 531 -4.18 -19.04 19.33
CA ASP A 531 -5.51 -18.95 18.73
C ASP A 531 -5.54 -17.91 17.59
N ASP A 532 -6.73 -17.61 17.08
CA ASP A 532 -6.91 -16.65 15.99
C ASP A 532 -6.81 -15.17 16.43
N THR A 533 -6.22 -14.85 17.60
CA THR A 533 -6.10 -13.46 18.07
C THR A 533 -5.45 -12.56 17.04
N VAL A 534 -4.33 -13.01 16.44
CA VAL A 534 -3.63 -12.24 15.41
C VAL A 534 -4.50 -12.08 14.16
N GLY A 535 -5.24 -13.12 13.76
CA GLY A 535 -6.16 -13.06 12.63
C GLY A 535 -7.30 -12.07 12.87
N VAL A 536 -7.91 -12.09 14.06
CA VAL A 536 -8.94 -11.13 14.48
C VAL A 536 -8.36 -9.71 14.45
N VAL A 537 -7.21 -9.46 15.09
CA VAL A 537 -6.56 -8.13 15.08
C VAL A 537 -6.27 -7.66 13.65
N GLN A 538 -5.77 -8.54 12.79
CA GLN A 538 -5.51 -8.23 11.39
C GLN A 538 -6.78 -7.90 10.61
N SER A 539 -7.89 -8.58 10.90
CA SER A 539 -9.18 -8.39 10.22
C SER A 539 -9.80 -7.01 10.49
N ILE A 540 -9.60 -6.46 11.68
CA ILE A 540 -10.12 -5.13 12.10
C ILE A 540 -9.06 -4.04 12.10
N ALA A 541 -7.82 -4.35 11.70
CA ALA A 541 -6.69 -3.44 11.83
C ALA A 541 -6.92 -2.12 11.10
N GLU A 542 -7.54 -2.18 9.92
CA GLU A 542 -7.85 -0.99 9.12
C GLU A 542 -8.94 -0.13 9.77
N SER A 543 -10.08 -0.72 10.14
CA SER A 543 -11.20 0.01 10.76
C SER A 543 -10.85 0.62 12.11
N CYS A 544 -9.99 -0.04 12.90
CA CYS A 544 -9.61 0.42 14.24
C CYS A 544 -8.32 1.24 14.27
N CYS A 545 -7.75 1.59 13.12
CA CYS A 545 -6.45 2.26 13.03
C CYS A 545 -5.35 1.50 13.80
N VAL A 546 -5.31 0.16 13.76
CA VAL A 546 -4.20 -0.65 14.28
C VAL A 546 -3.03 -0.56 13.32
N GLU A 547 -2.10 0.30 13.69
CA GLU A 547 -1.06 0.81 12.83
C GLU A 547 0.24 0.03 13.00
N ARG A 548 0.35 -0.81 14.03
CA ARG A 548 1.44 -1.77 14.12
C ARG A 548 1.01 -2.98 14.94
N VAL A 549 1.28 -4.16 14.40
CA VAL A 549 1.14 -5.45 15.09
C VAL A 549 2.55 -6.00 15.32
N ILE A 550 2.93 -6.19 16.58
CA ILE A 550 4.22 -6.73 16.98
C ILE A 550 4.00 -8.18 17.42
N CYS A 551 4.38 -9.15 16.59
CA CYS A 551 4.29 -10.58 16.94
C CYS A 551 5.61 -11.05 17.57
N LYS A 552 5.52 -11.66 18.76
CA LYS A 552 6.68 -12.32 19.38
C LYS A 552 6.90 -13.69 18.75
N SER A 553 8.15 -14.00 18.42
CA SER A 553 8.55 -15.29 17.82
C SER A 553 8.59 -16.46 18.81
N SER A 554 8.62 -16.16 20.11
CA SER A 554 8.64 -17.14 21.18
C SER A 554 7.94 -16.57 22.40
N TRP A 555 7.17 -17.41 23.09
CA TRP A 555 6.48 -16.98 24.29
C TRP A 555 7.43 -16.93 25.50
N VAL A 556 7.78 -15.71 25.90
CA VAL A 556 8.44 -15.41 27.18
C VAL A 556 7.73 -14.19 27.75
N ARG A 557 7.01 -14.35 28.85
CA ARG A 557 6.33 -13.22 29.49
C ARG A 557 7.39 -12.19 29.93
N ASP A 558 7.38 -11.01 29.32
CA ASP A 558 8.31 -9.90 29.56
C ASP A 558 7.52 -8.59 29.50
N GLU A 559 6.74 -8.32 30.55
CA GLU A 559 5.84 -7.17 30.59
C GLU A 559 6.56 -5.81 30.42
N PRO A 560 7.70 -5.52 31.08
CA PRO A 560 8.40 -4.26 30.84
C PRO A 560 9.02 -4.17 29.44
N GLY A 561 9.55 -5.26 28.89
CA GLY A 561 10.08 -5.28 27.54
C GLY A 561 8.98 -5.06 26.51
N ASP A 562 7.84 -5.73 26.66
CA ASP A 562 6.69 -5.61 25.76
C ASP A 562 6.06 -4.21 25.82
N ARG A 563 5.95 -3.62 27.02
CA ARG A 563 5.54 -2.21 27.18
C ARG A 563 6.52 -1.22 26.53
N ASN A 564 7.82 -1.48 26.61
CA ASN A 564 8.82 -0.64 25.94
C ASN A 564 8.81 -0.82 24.41
N LYS A 565 8.53 -2.02 23.89
CA LYS A 565 8.33 -2.25 22.45
C LYS A 565 7.10 -1.47 21.94
N LEU A 566 5.99 -1.55 22.68
CA LEU A 566 4.78 -0.77 22.39
C LEU A 566 5.06 0.75 22.41
N LEU A 567 5.71 1.26 23.45
CA LEU A 567 6.04 2.69 23.56
C LEU A 567 6.97 3.16 22.44
N ARG A 568 7.99 2.38 22.11
CA ARG A 568 8.92 2.70 21.02
C ARG A 568 8.17 2.76 19.68
N ALA A 569 7.35 1.75 19.40
CA ALA A 569 6.52 1.73 18.21
C ALA A 569 5.56 2.92 18.15
N GLY A 570 4.93 3.26 19.26
CA GLY A 570 4.04 4.41 19.34
C GLY A 570 4.76 5.75 19.11
N ARG A 571 6.00 5.90 19.59
CA ARG A 571 6.86 7.07 19.30
C ARG A 571 7.23 7.16 17.82
N GLU A 572 7.59 6.04 17.20
CA GLU A 572 7.88 5.98 15.76
C GLU A 572 6.65 6.33 14.89
N LEU A 573 5.44 6.15 15.42
CA LEU A 573 4.20 6.63 14.80
C LEU A 573 3.95 8.14 15.00
N GLY A 574 4.85 8.84 15.68
CA GLY A 574 4.74 10.27 16.01
C GLY A 574 3.85 10.56 17.22
N GLY A 575 3.61 9.57 18.08
CA GLY A 575 2.79 9.73 19.28
C GLY A 575 3.37 10.75 20.26
N THR A 576 2.55 11.71 20.67
CA THR A 576 2.89 12.66 21.74
C THR A 576 2.11 12.34 23.02
N HIS A 577 0.95 11.67 22.90
CA HIS A 577 0.14 11.17 24.00
C HIS A 577 -0.08 9.67 23.79
N PHE A 578 -0.13 8.93 24.88
CA PHE A 578 -0.29 7.48 24.84
C PHE A 578 -1.42 7.06 25.77
N VAL A 579 -2.27 6.16 25.28
CA VAL A 579 -3.34 5.48 26.02
C VAL A 579 -2.96 4.01 26.11
N VAL A 580 -2.99 3.43 27.30
CA VAL A 580 -2.47 2.09 27.57
C VAL A 580 -3.49 1.30 28.37
N ILE A 581 -4.19 0.38 27.71
CA ILE A 581 -5.26 -0.45 28.31
C ILE A 581 -5.01 -1.94 28.09
N ASP A 582 -5.69 -2.81 28.84
CA ASP A 582 -5.73 -4.26 28.60
C ASP A 582 -6.77 -4.65 27.53
N SER A 583 -6.63 -5.87 27.01
CA SER A 583 -7.53 -6.44 26.01
C SER A 583 -8.95 -6.71 26.56
N ASP A 584 -9.12 -6.72 27.89
CA ASP A 584 -10.39 -6.83 28.62
C ASP A 584 -10.82 -5.49 29.24
N GLU A 585 -10.42 -4.36 28.65
CA GLU A 585 -10.80 -3.00 29.08
C GLU A 585 -11.38 -2.16 27.93
N ALA A 586 -12.29 -1.25 28.27
CA ALA A 586 -12.82 -0.21 27.38
C ALA A 586 -13.19 1.05 28.17
N PHE A 587 -13.11 2.24 27.57
CA PHE A 587 -13.64 3.45 28.21
C PHE A 587 -15.17 3.41 28.23
N THR A 588 -15.81 4.02 29.22
CA THR A 588 -17.27 4.22 29.20
C THR A 588 -17.66 5.07 27.98
N ALA A 589 -18.71 4.69 27.26
CA ALA A 589 -19.04 5.32 25.97
C ALA A 589 -19.39 6.82 26.08
N ASN A 590 -19.93 7.28 27.23
CA ASN A 590 -20.10 8.71 27.54
C ASN A 590 -18.79 9.53 27.52
N CYS A 591 -17.60 8.89 27.46
CA CYS A 591 -16.35 9.57 27.14
C CYS A 591 -16.32 10.20 25.73
N LEU A 592 -17.18 9.73 24.81
CA LEU A 592 -17.28 10.21 23.43
C LEU A 592 -18.02 11.56 23.33
N ASP A 593 -18.84 11.89 24.32
CA ASP A 593 -19.72 13.06 24.29
C ASP A 593 -18.92 14.34 24.07
N GLY A 594 -19.17 15.00 22.93
CA GLY A 594 -18.44 16.19 22.53
C GLY A 594 -16.91 15.99 22.51
N ASN A 595 -16.44 14.79 22.16
CA ASN A 595 -15.03 14.40 22.20
C ASN A 595 -14.36 14.65 23.56
N TYR A 596 -15.08 14.47 24.68
CA TYR A 596 -14.64 14.87 26.02
C TYR A 596 -13.28 14.27 26.39
N LEU A 597 -13.16 12.94 26.43
CA LEU A 597 -11.93 12.28 26.85
C LEU A 597 -10.77 12.70 25.94
N ARG A 598 -10.97 12.67 24.62
CA ARG A 598 -9.95 13.07 23.64
C ARG A 598 -9.44 14.49 23.86
N ARG A 599 -10.30 15.47 24.17
CA ARG A 599 -9.90 16.84 24.52
C ARG A 599 -9.02 16.88 25.77
N ARG A 600 -9.43 16.18 26.83
CA ARG A 600 -8.65 16.10 28.10
C ARG A 600 -7.29 15.46 27.90
N ILE A 601 -7.16 14.45 27.04
CA ILE A 601 -5.86 13.86 26.70
C ILE A 601 -4.95 14.90 26.02
N LEU A 602 -5.48 15.66 25.06
CA LEU A 602 -4.71 16.64 24.31
C LEU A 602 -4.33 17.88 25.14
N GLU A 603 -4.96 18.12 26.29
CA GLU A 603 -4.60 19.20 27.21
C GLU A 603 -3.32 18.92 28.01
N LEU A 604 -2.95 17.65 28.17
CA LEU A 604 -1.77 17.25 28.93
C LEU A 604 -0.49 17.86 28.36
N LYS A 605 0.41 18.26 29.26
CA LYS A 605 1.77 18.72 28.95
C LYS A 605 2.75 17.55 29.09
N PRO A 606 3.92 17.58 28.40
CA PRO A 606 4.91 16.51 28.46
C PRO A 606 5.25 16.07 29.89
N GLY A 607 5.05 14.78 30.17
CA GLY A 607 5.24 14.15 31.47
C GLY A 607 4.01 14.10 32.37
N GLU A 608 2.93 14.80 32.03
CA GLU A 608 1.66 14.74 32.74
C GLU A 608 0.85 13.49 32.39
N GLN A 609 -0.03 13.10 33.31
CA GLN A 609 -0.73 11.81 33.31
C GLN A 609 -2.19 12.01 33.67
N LEU A 610 -3.06 11.22 33.06
CA LEU A 610 -4.49 11.19 33.34
C LEU A 610 -4.91 9.80 33.83
N ALA A 611 -5.70 9.79 34.89
CA ALA A 611 -6.30 8.61 35.47
C ALA A 611 -7.81 8.69 35.38
N LEU A 612 -8.46 7.55 35.13
CA LEU A 612 -9.90 7.42 35.10
C LEU A 612 -10.36 6.47 36.21
N ASN A 613 -11.60 6.61 36.65
CA ASN A 613 -12.21 5.65 37.57
C ASN A 613 -12.16 4.25 36.94
N TRP A 614 -11.62 3.27 37.65
CA TRP A 614 -11.40 1.91 37.17
C TRP A 614 -12.57 1.05 37.64
N ILE A 615 -13.52 0.88 36.74
CA ILE A 615 -14.83 0.31 37.02
C ILE A 615 -14.76 -1.20 36.80
N GLN A 616 -14.96 -1.96 37.87
CA GLN A 616 -14.96 -3.43 37.83
C GLN A 616 -16.38 -3.92 37.57
N LEU A 617 -16.65 -4.35 36.34
CA LEU A 617 -17.92 -5.01 36.00
C LEU A 617 -17.98 -6.37 36.68
N TRP A 618 -19.08 -6.70 37.35
CA TRP A 618 -19.12 -7.82 38.31
C TRP A 618 -20.23 -8.81 37.98
N ARG A 619 -19.87 -10.07 37.71
CA ARG A 619 -20.75 -11.21 37.37
C ARG A 619 -21.61 -11.04 36.11
N SER A 620 -21.70 -9.83 35.57
CA SER A 620 -22.46 -9.47 34.38
C SER A 620 -21.95 -8.12 33.87
N ILE A 621 -22.33 -7.77 32.64
CA ILE A 621 -22.08 -6.44 32.07
C ILE A 621 -23.03 -5.36 32.60
N TYR A 622 -24.03 -5.74 33.39
CA TYR A 622 -25.10 -4.88 33.89
C TYR A 622 -24.87 -4.38 35.32
N LYS A 623 -23.88 -4.94 36.02
CA LYS A 623 -23.54 -4.59 37.40
C LYS A 623 -22.06 -4.25 37.51
N TYR A 624 -21.74 -3.27 38.35
CA TYR A 624 -20.35 -2.98 38.72
C TYR A 624 -20.19 -2.88 40.22
N ARG A 625 -18.96 -3.08 40.70
CA ARG A 625 -18.65 -3.07 42.12
C ARG A 625 -18.56 -1.64 42.65
N ASP A 626 -19.36 -1.35 43.66
CA ASP A 626 -19.51 -0.03 44.26
C ASP A 626 -19.57 -0.17 45.78
N ASP A 627 -18.49 -0.62 46.39
CA ASP A 627 -18.37 -0.86 47.83
C ASP A 627 -17.08 -0.24 48.41
N ASP A 628 -16.71 -0.63 49.63
CA ASP A 628 -15.50 -0.15 50.31
C ASP A 628 -14.25 -1.00 50.02
N SER A 629 -14.33 -1.91 49.05
CA SER A 629 -13.23 -2.83 48.72
C SER A 629 -12.14 -2.16 47.89
N VAL A 630 -11.06 -2.91 47.65
CA VAL A 630 -9.98 -2.49 46.75
C VAL A 630 -10.40 -2.34 45.29
N TRP A 631 -11.59 -2.81 44.92
CA TRP A 631 -12.14 -2.84 43.57
C TRP A 631 -13.04 -1.65 43.24
N SER A 632 -13.36 -0.79 44.20
CA SER A 632 -14.26 0.36 44.04
C SER A 632 -13.54 1.69 44.29
N GLY A 633 -13.99 2.74 43.60
CA GLY A 633 -13.48 4.12 43.76
C GLY A 633 -11.99 4.32 43.42
N ARG A 634 -11.35 3.36 42.72
CA ARG A 634 -9.93 3.43 42.37
C ARG A 634 -9.73 4.11 41.03
N PHE A 635 -8.68 4.92 40.91
CA PHE A 635 -8.31 5.58 39.66
C PHE A 635 -7.12 4.88 39.00
N LYS A 636 -7.30 4.42 37.77
CA LYS A 636 -6.24 3.81 36.96
C LYS A 636 -5.58 4.86 36.09
N ARG A 637 -4.29 5.10 36.33
CA ARG A 637 -3.45 5.84 35.38
C ARG A 637 -3.25 4.97 34.15
N CYS A 638 -3.79 5.36 33.01
CA CYS A 638 -3.62 4.66 31.73
C CYS A 638 -3.24 5.61 30.59
N ILE A 639 -3.17 6.92 30.83
CA ILE A 639 -2.92 7.93 29.79
C ILE A 639 -1.80 8.88 30.21
N PHE A 640 -0.93 9.24 29.28
CA PHE A 640 0.14 10.22 29.53
C PHE A 640 0.57 10.98 28.29
N CYS A 641 1.09 12.19 28.48
CA CYS A 641 1.83 12.93 27.47
C CYS A 641 3.32 12.56 27.59
N ASP A 642 3.91 12.09 26.51
CA ASP A 642 5.29 11.62 26.52
C ASP A 642 6.28 12.79 26.56
N ASN A 643 7.40 12.57 27.26
CA ASN A 643 8.49 13.54 27.36
C ASN A 643 9.71 13.14 26.49
N GLY A 644 9.55 12.11 25.64
CA GLY A 644 10.59 11.56 24.78
C GLY A 644 11.66 10.72 25.49
N LYS A 645 11.66 10.67 26.83
CA LYS A 645 12.69 10.00 27.65
C LYS A 645 12.15 8.88 28.54
N ALA A 646 10.82 8.78 28.67
CA ALA A 646 10.17 7.81 29.53
C ALA A 646 10.42 6.38 29.05
N GLN A 647 10.53 5.45 30.00
CA GLN A 647 10.69 4.01 29.75
C GLN A 647 10.08 3.23 30.91
N TYR A 648 9.61 2.02 30.62
CA TYR A 648 9.13 1.10 31.64
C TYR A 648 10.30 0.38 32.29
N LYS A 649 10.31 0.34 33.62
CA LYS A 649 11.27 -0.40 34.43
C LYS A 649 10.50 -1.08 35.56
N SER A 650 10.39 -2.39 35.50
CA SER A 650 9.81 -3.26 36.53
C SER A 650 10.61 -4.57 36.56
N ARG A 651 10.42 -5.38 37.60
CA ARG A 651 11.22 -6.61 37.80
C ARG A 651 10.85 -7.75 36.85
N PHE A 652 9.62 -7.79 36.32
CA PHE A 652 8.77 -8.97 36.34
C PHE A 652 7.42 -8.76 35.61
N ILE A 653 6.36 -8.90 36.41
CA ILE A 653 4.94 -8.66 36.08
C ILE A 653 4.39 -7.47 36.89
N HIS A 654 3.16 -7.04 36.57
CA HIS A 654 2.48 -5.87 37.12
C HIS A 654 3.18 -4.55 36.79
N THR A 655 3.59 -4.43 35.53
CA THR A 655 4.16 -3.18 35.02
C THR A 655 3.06 -2.13 34.95
N SER A 656 3.32 -0.96 35.54
CA SER A 656 2.41 0.19 35.44
C SER A 656 2.04 0.48 33.98
N ARG A 657 0.80 0.92 33.72
CA ARG A 657 0.33 1.35 32.39
C ARG A 657 0.99 2.63 31.90
N VAL A 658 1.57 3.40 32.82
CA VAL A 658 2.28 4.64 32.54
C VAL A 658 3.74 4.47 32.98
N PRO A 659 4.72 4.84 32.13
CA PRO A 659 6.14 4.75 32.50
C PRO A 659 6.47 5.74 33.61
N LYS A 660 7.67 5.62 34.21
CA LYS A 660 8.09 6.57 35.26
C LYS A 660 8.23 7.98 34.66
N LEU A 661 7.33 8.88 35.06
CA LEU A 661 7.24 10.27 34.63
C LEU A 661 7.18 11.21 35.84
N LYS A 662 7.75 12.42 35.70
CA LYS A 662 7.84 13.43 36.76
C LYS A 662 6.75 14.52 36.71
N GLY A 663 5.84 14.48 35.74
CA GLY A 663 4.79 15.51 35.60
C GLY A 663 3.59 15.29 36.52
N ARG A 664 2.65 16.24 36.48
CA ARG A 664 1.43 16.25 37.28
C ARG A 664 0.49 15.10 36.90
N ARG A 665 -0.27 14.63 37.88
CA ARG A 665 -1.30 13.60 37.72
C ARG A 665 -2.67 14.23 37.88
N TYR A 666 -3.60 13.86 37.00
CA TYR A 666 -4.98 14.31 37.01
C TYR A 666 -5.89 13.10 37.15
N ASP A 667 -6.88 13.19 38.04
CA ASP A 667 -7.97 12.22 38.15
C ASP A 667 -9.20 12.82 37.45
N LEU A 668 -9.73 12.11 36.46
CA LEU A 668 -10.91 12.54 35.71
C LEU A 668 -12.18 12.14 36.47
N ARG A 669 -12.66 13.05 37.34
CA ARG A 669 -13.80 12.80 38.25
C ARG A 669 -15.14 13.31 37.72
N GLU A 670 -15.12 14.20 36.73
CA GLU A 670 -16.30 14.84 36.17
C GLU A 670 -16.98 13.95 35.12
N GLY A 671 -18.30 14.05 34.98
CA GLY A 671 -19.05 13.45 33.88
C GLY A 671 -19.31 11.94 33.97
N GLY A 672 -19.08 11.31 35.12
CA GLY A 672 -19.39 9.88 35.30
C GLY A 672 -18.62 8.94 34.36
N VAL A 673 -17.46 9.38 33.89
CA VAL A 673 -16.62 8.65 32.94
C VAL A 673 -15.67 7.68 33.64
N GLY A 674 -15.29 6.61 32.96
CA GLY A 674 -14.35 5.64 33.52
C GLY A 674 -13.73 4.70 32.51
N LEU A 675 -12.97 3.75 33.04
CA LEU A 675 -12.38 2.61 32.34
C LEU A 675 -13.05 1.35 32.86
N LEU A 676 -13.91 0.74 32.06
CA LEU A 676 -14.54 -0.54 32.30
C LEU A 676 -13.50 -1.65 32.23
N HIS A 677 -13.56 -2.59 33.16
CA HIS A 677 -12.73 -3.78 33.19
C HIS A 677 -13.62 -5.01 33.28
N PHE A 678 -13.53 -5.89 32.28
CA PHE A 678 -14.45 -7.01 32.05
C PHE A 678 -13.99 -8.30 32.74
N GLN A 679 -12.85 -8.29 33.43
CA GLN A 679 -12.24 -9.48 34.05
C GLN A 679 -13.19 -10.24 34.99
N PHE A 680 -14.09 -9.55 35.68
CA PHE A 680 -14.98 -10.14 36.69
C PHE A 680 -16.38 -10.47 36.15
N VAL A 681 -16.64 -10.28 34.86
CA VAL A 681 -17.92 -10.63 34.23
C VAL A 681 -18.08 -12.15 34.20
N ASN A 682 -17.10 -12.88 33.66
CA ASN A 682 -17.11 -14.34 33.61
C ASN A 682 -16.36 -14.94 34.80
N TRP A 683 -17.11 -15.43 35.79
CA TRP A 683 -16.55 -15.91 37.04
C TRP A 683 -15.63 -17.13 36.89
N SER A 684 -15.93 -18.02 35.95
CA SER A 684 -15.11 -19.20 35.67
C SER A 684 -13.74 -18.79 35.10
N ASN A 685 -13.73 -17.84 34.16
CA ASN A 685 -12.50 -17.27 33.62
C ASN A 685 -11.69 -16.53 34.67
N LEU A 686 -12.34 -15.77 35.56
CA LEU A 686 -11.67 -15.10 36.68
C LEU A 686 -10.92 -16.10 37.55
N LYS A 687 -11.59 -17.16 38.04
CA LYS A 687 -10.95 -18.17 38.90
C LYS A 687 -9.75 -18.81 38.20
N LEU A 688 -9.92 -19.14 36.92
CA LEU A 688 -8.85 -19.71 36.11
C LEU A 688 -7.67 -18.74 35.94
N LYS A 689 -7.94 -17.45 35.70
CA LYS A 689 -6.93 -16.38 35.60
C LYS A 689 -6.16 -16.21 36.91
N GLN A 690 -6.84 -16.23 38.06
CA GLN A 690 -6.18 -16.12 39.37
C GLN A 690 -5.30 -17.34 39.67
N ARG A 691 -5.81 -18.56 39.46
CA ARG A 691 -5.01 -19.80 39.62
C ARG A 691 -3.80 -19.81 38.69
N TRP A 692 -3.99 -19.38 37.44
CA TRP A 692 -2.89 -19.27 36.47
C TRP A 692 -1.79 -18.31 36.94
N TYR A 693 -2.15 -17.13 37.49
CA TYR A 693 -1.17 -16.20 38.03
C TYR A 693 -0.38 -16.79 39.20
N ARG A 694 -1.05 -17.50 40.11
CA ARG A 694 -0.40 -18.19 41.23
C ARG A 694 0.64 -19.20 40.76
N TYR A 695 0.27 -20.04 39.79
CA TYR A 695 1.16 -21.06 39.22
C TYR A 695 2.34 -20.41 38.49
N LEU A 696 2.09 -19.35 37.72
CA LEU A 696 3.13 -18.61 37.01
C LEU A 696 4.19 -18.03 37.97
N GLU A 697 3.76 -17.48 39.11
CA GLU A 697 4.70 -16.92 40.09
C GLU A 697 5.54 -18.01 40.75
N LEU A 698 4.94 -19.14 41.15
CA LEU A 698 5.68 -20.24 41.76
C LEU A 698 6.65 -20.92 40.78
N VAL A 699 6.24 -21.15 39.53
CA VAL A 699 7.14 -21.73 38.49
C VAL A 699 8.36 -20.85 38.24
N ARG A 700 8.20 -19.53 38.32
CA ARG A 700 9.30 -18.58 38.07
C ARG A 700 10.17 -18.30 39.28
N GLU A 701 9.58 -18.27 40.46
CA GLU A 701 10.29 -18.07 41.72
C GLU A 701 9.93 -19.20 42.69
N PRO A 702 10.50 -20.41 42.51
CA PRO A 702 10.14 -21.57 43.33
C PRO A 702 10.43 -21.41 44.83
N SER A 703 11.27 -20.42 45.20
CA SER A 703 11.60 -20.10 46.58
C SER A 703 10.56 -19.20 47.27
N ARG A 704 9.55 -18.70 46.54
CA ARG A 704 8.57 -17.76 47.09
C ARG A 704 7.51 -18.51 47.91
N PRO A 705 7.18 -18.04 49.14
CA PRO A 705 6.19 -18.71 49.98
C PRO A 705 4.81 -18.76 49.32
N VAL A 706 4.16 -19.92 49.39
CA VAL A 706 2.82 -20.19 48.85
C VAL A 706 1.79 -19.25 49.47
N GLU A 707 1.89 -19.00 50.78
CA GLU A 707 1.00 -18.11 51.52
C GLU A 707 1.07 -16.66 51.01
N GLU A 708 2.27 -16.19 50.66
CA GLU A 708 2.47 -14.85 50.10
C GLU A 708 1.82 -14.73 48.72
N ILE A 709 1.95 -15.79 47.89
CA ILE A 709 1.32 -15.86 46.58
C ILE A 709 -0.21 -15.86 46.74
N ASN A 710 -0.78 -16.67 47.63
CA ASN A 710 -2.23 -16.71 47.86
C ASN A 710 -2.77 -15.38 48.36
N GLN A 711 -2.13 -14.77 49.37
CA GLN A 711 -2.54 -13.50 49.95
C GLN A 711 -2.61 -12.38 48.90
N LYS A 712 -1.67 -12.36 47.95
CA LYS A 712 -1.63 -11.35 46.87
C LYS A 712 -2.87 -11.37 45.97
N TYR A 713 -3.47 -12.54 45.75
CA TYR A 713 -4.61 -12.73 44.85
C TYR A 713 -5.94 -13.01 45.58
N ALA A 714 -5.93 -13.12 46.92
CA ALA A 714 -7.09 -13.47 47.73
C ALA A 714 -8.27 -12.51 47.52
N ALA A 715 -8.01 -11.21 47.45
CA ALA A 715 -9.06 -10.19 47.31
C ALA A 715 -9.86 -10.29 45.99
N SER A 716 -9.35 -10.98 44.96
CA SER A 716 -10.01 -11.05 43.64
C SER A 716 -11.25 -11.93 43.61
N VAL A 717 -11.43 -12.84 44.58
CA VAL A 717 -12.61 -13.71 44.69
C VAL A 717 -13.49 -13.37 45.90
N ASP A 718 -13.12 -12.34 46.65
CA ASP A 718 -13.82 -11.93 47.86
C ASP A 718 -15.09 -11.13 47.51
N GLU A 719 -16.24 -11.73 47.85
CA GLU A 719 -17.57 -11.14 47.74
C GLU A 719 -18.18 -10.81 49.12
N SER A 720 -17.37 -10.85 50.18
CA SER A 720 -17.80 -10.40 51.51
C SER A 720 -18.18 -8.92 51.46
N ASP A 721 -19.31 -8.58 52.06
CA ASP A 721 -19.84 -7.21 52.13
C ASP A 721 -19.96 -6.50 50.77
N ILE A 722 -20.16 -7.27 49.69
CA ILE A 722 -20.23 -6.72 48.34
C ILE A 722 -21.47 -5.84 48.15
N ARG A 723 -21.25 -4.64 47.60
CA ARG A 723 -22.32 -3.77 47.11
C ARG A 723 -22.12 -3.56 45.61
N LEU A 724 -23.19 -3.83 44.85
CA LEU A 724 -23.22 -3.67 43.41
C LEU A 724 -24.18 -2.55 43.03
N SER A 725 -23.78 -1.76 42.04
CA SER A 725 -24.61 -0.73 41.44
C SER A 725 -24.91 -1.11 39.98
N ASP A 726 -26.02 -0.58 39.45
CA ASP A 726 -26.39 -0.76 38.05
C ASP A 726 -25.43 -0.01 37.12
N VAL A 727 -25.01 -0.65 36.04
CA VAL A 727 -24.24 -0.01 34.98
C VAL A 727 -25.13 0.98 34.24
N PRO A 728 -24.80 2.29 34.23
CA PRO A 728 -25.51 3.27 33.40
C PRO A 728 -25.51 2.85 31.93
N ALA A 729 -26.67 2.93 31.27
CA ALA A 729 -26.82 2.50 29.88
C ALA A 729 -25.83 3.23 28.94
N GLU A 730 -25.56 4.51 29.21
CA GLU A 730 -24.61 5.36 28.49
C GLU A 730 -23.14 4.88 28.54
N TRP A 731 -22.79 3.93 29.41
CA TRP A 731 -21.44 3.37 29.46
C TRP A 731 -21.16 2.39 28.32
N LEU A 732 -22.19 1.76 27.75
CA LEU A 732 -22.06 0.77 26.67
C LEU A 732 -22.89 1.12 25.42
N SER A 733 -23.97 1.89 25.53
CA SER A 733 -24.89 2.16 24.42
C SER A 733 -24.24 2.92 23.25
N GLY A 734 -23.15 3.66 23.48
CA GLY A 734 -22.37 4.31 22.42
C GLY A 734 -21.46 3.35 21.63
N TYR A 735 -21.43 2.06 21.97
CA TYR A 735 -20.74 1.01 21.23
C TYR A 735 -21.74 0.04 20.59
N PRO A 736 -22.35 0.38 19.44
CA PRO A 736 -23.40 -0.45 18.83
C PRO A 736 -22.90 -1.81 18.34
N TYR A 737 -21.58 -1.99 18.26
CA TYR A 737 -20.89 -3.22 17.87
C TYR A 737 -20.50 -4.09 19.08
N PHE A 738 -20.80 -3.67 20.31
CA PHE A 738 -20.54 -4.50 21.48
C PHE A 738 -21.53 -5.68 21.52
N ASP A 739 -20.99 -6.89 21.47
CA ASP A 739 -21.73 -8.14 21.63
C ASP A 739 -21.44 -8.70 23.03
N GLU A 740 -22.46 -8.86 23.85
CA GLU A 740 -22.30 -9.36 25.23
C GLU A 740 -21.77 -10.80 25.28
N SER A 741 -22.01 -11.61 24.25
CA SER A 741 -21.61 -13.01 24.20
C SER A 741 -20.09 -13.22 24.20
N ILE A 742 -19.32 -12.18 23.86
CA ILE A 742 -17.84 -12.22 23.93
C ILE A 742 -17.34 -12.43 25.36
N CYS A 743 -18.16 -12.07 26.37
CA CYS A 743 -17.83 -12.26 27.77
C CYS A 743 -17.93 -13.74 28.19
N ASP A 744 -18.70 -14.55 27.48
CA ASP A 744 -18.98 -15.95 27.83
C ASP A 744 -17.89 -16.92 27.33
N ALA A 745 -17.05 -16.48 26.38
CA ALA A 745 -16.00 -17.30 25.80
C ALA A 745 -15.01 -17.82 26.87
N PRO A 746 -14.74 -19.15 26.94
CA PRO A 746 -13.86 -19.73 27.96
C PRO A 746 -12.38 -19.51 27.65
N ASP A 747 -11.58 -19.19 28.68
CA ASP A 747 -10.12 -19.02 28.58
C ASP A 747 -9.36 -20.35 28.58
N LEU A 748 -9.66 -21.24 27.64
CA LEU A 748 -9.13 -22.63 27.60
C LEU A 748 -7.60 -22.71 27.61
N TRP A 749 -6.91 -21.73 27.05
CA TRP A 749 -5.46 -21.73 27.00
C TRP A 749 -4.80 -21.68 28.39
N ARG A 750 -5.41 -20.97 29.36
CA ARG A 750 -4.89 -20.90 30.74
C ARG A 750 -5.00 -22.25 31.42
N LYS A 751 -6.10 -22.97 31.15
CA LYS A 751 -6.30 -24.34 31.63
C LYS A 751 -5.23 -25.28 31.06
N ASN A 752 -5.03 -25.26 29.75
CA ASN A 752 -4.03 -26.09 29.08
C ASN A 752 -2.62 -25.84 29.63
N GLN A 753 -2.28 -24.57 29.91
CA GLN A 753 -0.99 -24.20 30.49
C GLN A 753 -0.81 -24.66 31.94
N ILE A 754 -1.86 -24.57 32.76
CA ILE A 754 -1.83 -25.12 34.12
C ILE A 754 -1.58 -26.63 34.06
N GLU A 755 -2.29 -27.35 33.20
CA GLU A 755 -2.11 -28.80 33.01
C GLU A 755 -0.70 -29.15 32.51
N GLU A 756 -0.10 -28.33 31.64
CA GLU A 756 1.28 -28.48 31.19
C GLU A 756 2.26 -28.34 32.36
N TRP A 757 2.08 -27.33 33.21
CA TRP A 757 2.92 -27.13 34.39
C TRP A 757 2.77 -28.25 35.41
N GLU A 758 1.55 -28.74 35.66
CA GLU A 758 1.30 -29.88 36.54
C GLU A 758 1.99 -31.16 36.04
N LYS A 759 1.95 -31.42 34.72
CA LYS A 759 2.69 -32.54 34.11
C LYS A 759 4.20 -32.39 34.24
N LYS A 760 4.72 -31.17 34.11
CA LYS A 760 6.15 -30.88 34.11
C LYS A 760 6.77 -30.88 35.51
N HIS A 761 6.09 -30.30 36.49
CA HIS A 761 6.61 -30.10 37.85
C HIS A 761 6.02 -31.07 38.87
N GLY A 762 4.94 -31.78 38.52
CA GLY A 762 4.15 -32.61 39.43
C GLY A 762 3.09 -31.79 40.17
N VAL A 763 1.94 -32.39 40.45
CA VAL A 763 0.83 -31.72 41.15
C VAL A 763 1.24 -31.27 42.56
N SER A 764 2.08 -32.05 43.25
CA SER A 764 2.59 -31.72 44.59
C SER A 764 3.44 -30.45 44.63
N PHE A 765 4.04 -30.03 43.50
CA PHE A 765 4.79 -28.77 43.44
C PHE A 765 3.89 -27.55 43.65
N PHE A 766 2.59 -27.66 43.33
CA PHE A 766 1.61 -26.59 43.46
C PHE A 766 0.70 -26.76 44.69
N GLU A 767 1.02 -27.69 45.58
CA GLU A 767 0.23 -27.96 46.77
C GLU A 767 0.13 -26.70 47.65
N GLY A 768 -1.09 -26.39 48.10
CA GLY A 768 -1.39 -25.21 48.90
C GLY A 768 -1.72 -23.94 48.13
N LEU A 769 -1.62 -23.89 46.79
CA LEU A 769 -2.12 -22.76 46.00
C LEU A 769 -3.62 -22.87 45.69
N ASP A 770 -4.35 -21.76 45.84
CA ASP A 770 -5.82 -21.66 45.65
C ASP A 770 -6.29 -21.61 44.19
#